data_AF-A0A3C1EL65-F1
#
_entry.id   AF-A0A3C1EL65-F1
#
_cell.length_a   1.000
_cell.length_b   1.000
_cell.length_c   1.000
_cell.angle_alpha   90.00
_cell.angle_beta   90.00
_cell.angle_gamma   90.00
#
_symmetry.space_group_name_H-M   'P 1'
#
loop_
_entity.id
_entity.type
_entity.pdbx_description
1 polymer ?
#
loop_
_entity_poly.entity_id
_entity_poly.type
_entity_poly.pdbx_seq_one_letter_code
_entity_poly.pdbx_strand_id
1 'polypeptide(L)'
;MEEFEKSQVVVLSSIDWDAAWQRHQIFAWQLAQAGHEVFFVENSGFRNPGLKDLPRLWRKLRRLADAPDPSSQESLPHALRVMPPQLLPPTYPPFRRFNAGILIPQLIASLRSRGLRRHPLVITYFPTATTLELVRQLQPAAVIYDCASNFRAHPRAPKDFARQEAELLGRADLVICDSDFLYEQKRAEHGNVVQIHQGVPESFFAARPAEQRFLRFCYYGTWGQDLDPRFPVALAEAGFSVTVSGFSKGSASPLPPAIRRLPPVPREQLVQRLENFDVFILPYRINPFLLGVIPAKIYECLAMGRPILATPLPAFAPLRRLVYVADSPEDWVRIARNLPATETAGLREERRSLALEHTYPAEFGRFRAAMRKAWQEVRRPAASGQAAACADGPWWERKHARSFLRGFTWIGLLYGMAKISTLATQILAGRVLGPQHFGKANLVIAIASFIQILPMMGFQWALSKFPSSEPSRPAREKLVSTTLSMFGLWAVLCLAALTFLRGAIAGSLNVPAEIITDSIIFSFCTALYVVISSPLLGLQRFAERGLSEAVYGFSAPLFFLVFVLHGTRTYHAIILTLCLSLALAAVYSGWNLRTYLKPIFDPAAIRIVFSYTLMAALNLLTAACIVGPGRLFLNRFFDAHQVGIFSAYFTSTAQISLAFLYIITSVLVPVASNPEGQNEAWRSLRRLRPALAAASLLLFSLSAVAALSIFGRQYPFHWAWIATFALAAALILLHGICAALFMARDFSGLRVSVVGNLLAGLGNVGLGLWLIPRWGVWGAGMALVGAYLLGLSYYLLHVPRNPDAALT
;
A
#
# COMPACT_ATOMS: atom_id res chain seq x y z
N MET A 1 34.35 19.37 24.78
CA MET A 1 33.17 19.61 25.63
C MET A 1 32.28 20.71 25.04
N GLU A 2 32.86 21.83 24.57
CA GLU A 2 32.11 22.96 23.96
C GLU A 2 31.33 22.62 22.67
N GLU A 3 31.76 21.64 21.88
CA GLU A 3 31.18 21.39 20.57
C GLU A 3 29.73 20.88 20.62
N PHE A 4 29.37 20.06 21.61
CA PHE A 4 27.99 19.64 21.84
C PHE A 4 27.12 20.82 22.28
N GLU A 5 27.64 21.67 23.18
CA GLU A 5 26.89 22.80 23.74
C GLU A 5 26.58 23.90 22.73
N LYS A 6 27.39 24.01 21.66
CA LYS A 6 27.19 24.94 20.55
C LYS A 6 26.60 24.26 19.30
N SER A 7 26.01 23.07 19.47
CA SER A 7 25.40 22.31 18.38
C SER A 7 24.05 22.89 17.95
N GLN A 8 23.68 22.62 16.71
CA GLN A 8 22.38 23.01 16.17
C GLN A 8 21.39 21.85 16.26
N VAL A 9 20.18 22.13 16.74
CA VAL A 9 19.14 21.15 16.96
C VAL A 9 17.93 21.49 16.11
N VAL A 10 17.48 20.55 15.28
CA VAL A 10 16.22 20.64 14.54
C VAL A 10 15.16 19.84 15.27
N VAL A 11 14.13 20.52 15.77
CA VAL A 11 12.98 19.89 16.45
C VAL A 11 11.85 19.73 15.44
N LEU A 12 11.51 18.49 15.10
CA LEU A 12 10.37 18.12 14.26
C LEU A 12 9.16 17.83 15.16
N SER A 13 8.33 18.85 15.37
CA SER A 13 7.23 18.81 16.33
C SER A 13 5.94 18.18 15.76
N SER A 14 5.18 17.50 16.61
CA SER A 14 3.81 17.03 16.31
C SER A 14 2.73 18.08 16.62
N ILE A 15 3.11 19.20 17.22
CA ILE A 15 2.23 20.32 17.60
C ILE A 15 2.82 21.65 17.12
N ASP A 16 1.93 22.64 16.97
CA ASP A 16 2.29 24.01 16.60
C ASP A 16 2.85 24.75 17.84
N TRP A 17 3.67 25.80 17.66
CA TRP A 17 4.31 26.52 18.76
C TRP A 17 3.28 27.13 19.72
N ASP A 18 2.25 27.76 19.16
CA ASP A 18 1.13 28.38 19.90
C ASP A 18 0.13 27.37 20.49
N ALA A 19 0.36 26.07 20.34
CA ALA A 19 -0.49 25.06 20.96
C ALA A 19 -0.33 25.08 22.49
N ALA A 20 -1.22 24.36 23.19
CA ALA A 20 -1.05 24.13 24.63
C ALA A 20 0.36 23.58 24.89
N TRP A 21 1.12 24.25 25.75
CA TRP A 21 2.53 23.94 25.98
C TRP A 21 2.70 22.54 26.52
N GLN A 22 3.62 21.81 25.88
CA GLN A 22 3.98 20.45 26.22
C GLN A 22 5.50 20.34 26.16
N ARG A 23 5.99 19.11 26.39
CA ARG A 23 7.41 18.77 26.38
C ARG A 23 8.18 19.24 25.13
N HIS A 24 7.52 19.32 23.96
CA HIS A 24 8.11 19.82 22.72
C HIS A 24 8.68 21.24 22.86
N GLN A 25 7.85 22.17 23.31
CA GLN A 25 8.25 23.57 23.49
C GLN A 25 9.21 23.72 24.67
N ILE A 26 8.96 22.99 25.76
CA ILE A 26 9.77 23.05 26.98
C ILE A 26 11.22 22.65 26.68
N PHE A 27 11.42 21.53 25.99
CA PHE A 27 12.76 21.08 25.63
C PHE A 27 13.42 21.99 24.60
N ALA A 28 12.70 22.47 23.59
CA ALA A 28 13.24 23.43 22.64
C ALA A 28 13.72 24.71 23.35
N TRP A 29 12.94 25.21 24.30
CA TRP A 29 13.26 26.39 25.10
C TRP A 29 14.48 26.16 26.00
N GLN A 30 14.53 25.05 26.75
CA GLN A 30 15.65 24.74 27.65
C GLN A 30 16.94 24.42 26.89
N LEU A 31 16.87 23.80 25.71
CA LEU A 31 18.01 23.63 24.82
C LEU A 31 18.58 24.98 24.39
N ALA A 32 17.72 25.92 24.00
CA ALA A 32 18.14 27.27 23.62
C ALA A 32 18.80 28.01 24.79
N GLN A 33 18.25 27.90 26.00
CA GLN A 33 18.88 28.45 27.21
C GLN A 33 20.22 27.78 27.56
N ALA A 34 20.38 26.49 27.23
CA ALA A 34 21.61 25.75 27.46
C ALA A 34 22.72 26.03 26.43
N GLY A 35 22.47 26.90 25.43
CA GLY A 35 23.45 27.34 24.44
C GLY A 35 23.31 26.72 23.04
N HIS A 36 22.36 25.81 22.84
CA HIS A 36 22.09 25.23 21.53
C HIS A 36 21.34 26.21 20.62
N GLU A 37 21.67 26.21 19.33
CA GLU A 37 20.82 26.88 18.33
C GLU A 37 19.68 25.93 17.93
N VAL A 38 18.44 26.30 18.19
CA VAL A 38 17.27 25.45 17.99
C VAL A 38 16.41 25.94 16.84
N PHE A 39 16.14 25.06 15.88
CA PHE A 39 15.20 25.27 14.80
C PHE A 39 13.96 24.42 15.06
N PHE A 40 12.89 25.05 15.52
CA PHE A 40 11.61 24.40 15.81
C PHE A 40 10.73 24.38 14.56
N VAL A 41 10.61 23.21 13.93
CA VAL A 41 9.73 22.98 12.79
C VAL A 41 8.37 22.51 13.32
N GLU A 42 7.34 23.30 13.07
CA GLU A 42 5.98 23.02 13.52
C GLU A 42 5.37 21.78 12.82
N ASN A 43 4.11 21.46 13.14
CA ASN A 43 3.46 20.24 12.67
C ASN A 43 3.36 20.12 11.14
N SER A 44 3.96 19.06 10.58
CA SER A 44 3.96 18.71 9.15
C SER A 44 2.73 17.91 8.68
N GLY A 45 1.75 17.69 9.56
CA GLY A 45 0.48 17.00 9.27
C GLY A 45 0.47 15.52 9.65
N PHE A 46 -0.64 15.05 10.24
CA PHE A 46 -0.86 13.66 10.70
C PHE A 46 -1.75 12.84 9.76
N ARG A 47 -2.78 13.49 9.19
CA ARG A 47 -3.80 12.88 8.33
C ARG A 47 -4.23 13.87 7.24
N ASN A 48 -4.97 13.37 6.26
CA ASN A 48 -5.61 14.24 5.27
C ASN A 48 -6.60 15.19 5.97
N PRO A 49 -6.56 16.50 5.65
CA PRO A 49 -7.57 17.43 6.14
C PRO A 49 -8.93 17.06 5.53
N GLY A 50 -9.97 17.03 6.36
CA GLY A 50 -11.36 16.91 5.90
C GLY A 50 -12.00 18.28 5.70
N LEU A 51 -13.25 18.32 5.20
CA LEU A 51 -14.00 19.56 5.01
C LEU A 51 -14.14 20.41 6.29
N LYS A 52 -14.13 19.76 7.46
CA LYS A 52 -14.19 20.42 8.78
C LYS A 52 -12.85 21.04 9.22
N ASP A 53 -11.75 20.70 8.57
CA ASP A 53 -10.40 21.19 8.89
C ASP A 53 -10.03 22.44 8.04
N LEU A 54 -10.90 22.86 7.10
CA LEU A 54 -10.67 24.04 6.23
C LEU A 54 -10.40 25.33 6.99
N PRO A 55 -11.14 25.71 8.05
CA PRO A 55 -10.87 26.95 8.78
C PRO A 55 -9.47 26.98 9.41
N ARG A 56 -8.97 25.82 9.87
CA ARG A 56 -7.60 25.67 10.41
C ARG A 56 -6.56 25.80 9.30
N LEU A 57 -6.82 25.22 8.12
CA LEU A 57 -5.94 25.30 6.96
C LEU A 57 -5.86 26.74 6.42
N TRP A 58 -6.99 27.44 6.31
CA TRP A 58 -7.07 28.84 5.92
C TRP A 58 -6.34 29.78 6.89
N ARG A 59 -6.42 29.53 8.21
CA ARG A 59 -5.65 30.29 9.20
C ARG A 59 -4.15 30.06 9.06
N LYS A 60 -3.73 28.82 8.75
CA LYS A 60 -2.32 28.48 8.49
C LYS A 60 -1.80 29.14 7.21
N LEU A 61 -2.62 29.21 6.16
CA LEU A 61 -2.28 29.91 4.91
C LEU A 61 -2.24 31.43 5.07
N ARG A 62 -3.16 32.04 5.84
CA ARG A 62 -3.11 33.48 6.16
C ARG A 62 -1.86 33.85 6.96
N ARG A 63 -1.49 33.07 7.97
CA ARG A 63 -0.23 33.26 8.72
C ARG A 63 1.05 33.13 7.89
N LEU A 64 0.99 32.52 6.70
CA LEU A 64 2.11 32.48 5.75
C LEU A 64 2.17 33.73 4.86
N ALA A 65 1.04 34.43 4.70
CA ALA A 65 0.92 35.66 3.94
C ALA A 65 1.15 36.91 4.82
N ASP A 66 0.79 36.84 6.09
CA ASP A 66 1.04 37.90 7.07
C ASP A 66 2.52 37.85 7.49
N ALA A 67 3.20 39.01 7.46
CA ALA A 67 4.53 39.13 8.06
C ALA A 67 4.44 38.83 9.57
N PRO A 68 5.40 38.08 10.15
CA PRO A 68 5.37 37.79 11.58
C PRO A 68 5.33 39.09 12.38
N ASP A 69 4.39 39.17 13.33
CA ASP A 69 4.29 40.29 14.25
C ASP A 69 5.62 40.42 15.03
N PRO A 70 6.37 41.52 14.88
CA PRO A 70 7.67 41.69 15.54
C PRO A 70 7.61 41.50 17.06
N SER A 71 6.48 41.85 17.67
CA SER A 71 6.27 41.76 19.13
C SER A 71 6.24 40.30 19.65
N SER A 72 5.91 39.33 18.79
CA SER A 72 5.88 37.91 19.15
C SER A 72 7.27 37.25 19.20
N GLN A 73 8.28 37.86 18.57
CA GLN A 73 9.66 37.38 18.57
C GLN A 73 10.50 37.94 19.73
N GLU A 74 10.10 39.07 20.33
CA GLU A 74 10.84 39.70 21.44
C GLU A 74 10.91 38.84 22.71
N SER A 75 9.99 37.88 22.89
CA SER A 75 9.99 36.96 24.04
C SER A 75 10.75 35.65 23.82
N LEU A 76 11.25 35.36 22.62
CA LEU A 76 11.95 34.10 22.33
C LEU A 76 13.46 34.24 22.61
N PRO A 77 14.14 33.22 23.16
CA PRO A 77 15.59 33.21 23.21
C PRO A 77 16.17 33.42 21.81
N HIS A 78 17.17 34.27 21.66
CA HIS A 78 17.78 34.57 20.34
C HIS A 78 18.25 33.31 19.57
N ALA A 79 18.57 32.24 20.30
CA ALA A 79 19.00 30.96 19.74
C ALA A 79 17.83 30.07 19.25
N LEU A 80 16.56 30.41 19.49
CA LEU A 80 15.39 29.62 19.13
C LEU A 80 14.62 30.24 17.95
N ARG A 81 14.48 29.48 16.86
CA ARG A 81 13.81 29.91 15.62
C ARG A 81 12.62 29.00 15.33
N VAL A 82 11.40 29.55 15.34
CA VAL A 82 10.16 28.81 15.02
C VAL A 82 9.84 28.91 13.53
N MET A 83 9.48 27.79 12.90
CA MET A 83 9.23 27.70 11.46
C MET A 83 7.97 26.88 11.13
N PRO A 84 6.97 27.49 10.47
CA PRO A 84 5.83 26.75 9.95
C PRO A 84 6.25 25.97 8.67
N PRO A 85 6.04 24.64 8.60
CA PRO A 85 6.36 23.90 7.39
C PRO A 85 5.30 24.10 6.30
N GLN A 86 5.74 24.50 5.10
CA GLN A 86 4.93 24.46 3.88
C GLN A 86 4.98 23.07 3.25
N LEU A 87 4.41 22.07 3.94
CA LEU A 87 4.42 20.67 3.51
C LEU A 87 2.99 20.16 3.26
N LEU A 88 2.82 19.32 2.24
CA LEU A 88 1.57 18.61 2.01
C LEU A 88 1.40 17.48 3.04
N PRO A 89 0.16 17.02 3.32
CA PRO A 89 -0.06 15.91 4.24
C PRO A 89 0.75 14.65 3.88
N PRO A 90 1.42 13.98 4.83
CA PRO A 90 2.31 12.84 4.58
C PRO A 90 1.56 11.51 4.37
N THR A 91 0.41 11.56 3.70
CA THR A 91 -0.56 10.48 3.59
C THR A 91 -0.55 9.85 2.20
N TYR A 92 -0.98 10.57 1.16
CA TYR A 92 -1.09 10.03 -0.19
C TYR A 92 0.29 9.96 -0.88
N PRO A 93 0.58 8.91 -1.66
CA PRO A 93 1.83 8.79 -2.41
C PRO A 93 2.24 10.01 -3.25
N PRO A 94 1.35 10.70 -4.00
CA PRO A 94 1.74 11.91 -4.74
C PRO A 94 2.19 13.05 -3.80
N PHE A 95 1.52 13.25 -2.67
CA PHE A 95 1.90 14.28 -1.69
C PHE A 95 3.25 13.96 -1.06
N ARG A 96 3.51 12.69 -0.73
CA ARG A 96 4.80 12.24 -0.21
C ARG A 96 5.92 12.45 -1.23
N ARG A 97 5.69 12.18 -2.52
CA ARG A 97 6.66 12.41 -3.59
C ARG A 97 6.92 13.90 -3.80
N PHE A 98 5.88 14.71 -3.78
CA PHE A 98 5.99 16.16 -3.91
C PHE A 98 6.72 16.78 -2.71
N ASN A 99 6.41 16.34 -1.49
CA ASN A 99 7.17 16.68 -0.29
C ASN A 99 8.64 16.30 -0.48
N ALA A 100 8.95 15.05 -0.82
CA ALA A 100 10.33 14.57 -0.93
C ALA A 100 11.14 15.28 -2.02
N GLY A 101 10.53 15.57 -3.17
CA GLY A 101 11.23 16.13 -4.32
C GLY A 101 11.31 17.65 -4.34
N ILE A 102 10.35 18.36 -3.74
CA ILE A 102 10.22 19.82 -3.88
C ILE A 102 10.15 20.51 -2.51
N LEU A 103 9.13 20.20 -1.70
CA LEU A 103 8.86 21.00 -0.50
C LEU A 103 9.86 20.77 0.65
N ILE A 104 10.38 19.55 0.83
CA ILE A 104 11.41 19.25 1.82
C ILE A 104 12.75 19.92 1.44
N PRO A 105 13.25 19.80 0.20
CA PRO A 105 14.42 20.57 -0.24
C PRO A 105 14.27 22.09 -0.02
N GLN A 106 13.09 22.65 -0.30
CA GLN A 106 12.79 24.08 -0.06
C GLN A 106 12.81 24.43 1.43
N LEU A 107 12.22 23.59 2.28
CA LEU A 107 12.26 23.78 3.73
C LEU A 107 13.70 23.73 4.27
N ILE A 108 14.51 22.77 3.81
CA ILE A 108 15.92 22.67 4.19
C ILE A 108 16.72 23.88 3.68
N ALA A 109 16.45 24.37 2.46
CA ALA A 109 17.06 25.59 1.95
C ALA A 109 16.70 26.82 2.79
N SER A 110 15.44 26.94 3.20
CA SER A 110 14.96 28.00 4.10
C SER A 110 15.65 27.93 5.47
N LEU A 111 15.76 26.73 6.06
CA LEU A 111 16.50 26.51 7.30
C LEU A 111 17.99 26.92 7.15
N ARG A 112 18.63 26.56 6.04
CA ARG A 112 20.03 26.93 5.75
C ARG A 112 20.21 28.42 5.57
N SER A 113 19.28 29.11 4.91
CA SER A 113 19.31 30.57 4.76
C SER A 113 19.21 31.30 6.11
N ARG A 114 18.67 30.64 7.14
CA ARG A 114 18.58 31.12 8.53
C ARG A 114 19.73 30.62 9.42
N GLY A 115 20.79 30.08 8.82
CA GLY A 115 22.01 29.69 9.52
C GLY A 115 22.12 28.21 9.88
N LEU A 116 21.22 27.32 9.42
CA LEU A 116 21.38 25.87 9.65
C LEU A 116 22.60 25.33 8.89
N ARG A 117 23.53 24.72 9.63
CA ARG A 117 24.77 24.06 9.20
C ARG A 117 24.49 22.59 8.86
N ARG A 118 25.50 21.91 8.30
CA ARG A 118 25.40 20.47 7.98
C ARG A 118 25.42 19.63 9.25
N HIS A 119 24.76 18.49 9.20
CA HIS A 119 24.73 17.48 10.27
C HIS A 119 24.23 18.00 11.63
N PRO A 120 23.03 18.63 11.70
CA PRO A 120 22.45 19.03 12.98
C PRO A 120 22.05 17.80 13.82
N LEU A 121 21.77 18.00 15.10
CA LEU A 121 20.98 17.05 15.89
C LEU A 121 19.52 17.14 15.44
N VAL A 122 18.83 16.02 15.31
CA VAL A 122 17.38 16.01 15.01
C VAL A 122 16.63 15.37 16.15
N ILE A 123 15.70 16.11 16.75
CA ILE A 123 14.70 15.58 17.69
C ILE A 123 13.40 15.48 16.92
N THR A 124 12.78 14.30 16.92
CA THR A 124 11.48 14.10 16.28
C THR A 124 10.52 13.43 17.23
N TYR A 125 9.27 13.89 17.19
CA TYR A 125 8.18 13.36 18.01
C TYR A 125 7.18 12.53 17.19
N PHE A 126 7.40 12.41 15.89
CA PHE A 126 6.34 11.94 15.00
C PHE A 126 6.86 11.14 13.80
N PRO A 127 6.64 9.81 13.73
CA PRO A 127 7.23 8.96 12.70
C PRO A 127 6.40 8.95 11.41
N THR A 128 6.49 10.04 10.65
CA THR A 128 5.85 10.13 9.32
C THR A 128 6.84 9.88 8.18
N ALA A 129 6.32 9.58 6.99
CA ALA A 129 7.13 9.54 5.76
C ALA A 129 7.87 10.86 5.48
N THR A 130 7.30 12.00 5.90
CA THR A 130 7.95 13.31 5.76
C THR A 130 9.07 13.50 6.77
N THR A 131 8.88 13.04 8.02
CA THR A 131 9.94 12.97 9.02
C THR A 131 11.11 12.13 8.55
N LEU A 132 10.85 10.94 8.02
CA LEU A 132 11.90 10.04 7.51
C LEU A 132 12.70 10.67 6.38
N GLU A 133 12.03 11.38 5.46
CA GLU A 133 12.73 12.06 4.37
C GLU A 133 13.49 13.31 4.85
N LEU A 134 12.97 14.05 5.83
CA LEU A 134 13.70 15.15 6.48
C LEU A 134 14.98 14.63 7.15
N VAL A 135 14.89 13.55 7.92
CA VAL A 135 16.07 12.88 8.52
C VAL A 135 17.06 12.47 7.43
N ARG A 136 16.57 11.89 6.32
CA ARG A 136 17.42 11.45 5.21
C ARG A 136 18.18 12.59 4.53
N GLN A 137 17.52 13.74 4.31
CA GLN A 137 18.12 14.87 3.60
C GLN A 137 18.91 15.82 4.51
N LEU A 138 18.54 15.94 5.78
CA LEU A 138 19.31 16.70 6.78
C LEU A 138 20.63 16.02 7.13
N GLN A 139 20.69 14.69 7.01
CA GLN A 139 21.84 13.85 7.38
C GLN A 139 22.36 14.20 8.78
N PRO A 140 21.54 14.05 9.82
CA PRO A 140 21.86 14.55 11.15
C PRO A 140 23.06 13.84 11.78
N ALA A 141 23.73 14.53 12.71
CA ALA A 141 24.80 13.96 13.52
C ALA A 141 24.28 12.96 14.56
N ALA A 142 23.04 13.11 15.01
CA ALA A 142 22.29 12.10 15.74
C ALA A 142 20.78 12.34 15.61
N VAL A 143 19.99 11.27 15.67
CA VAL A 143 18.53 11.27 15.63
C VAL A 143 17.98 10.82 16.98
N ILE A 144 17.19 11.68 17.61
CA ILE A 144 16.48 11.41 18.84
C ILE A 144 14.99 11.27 18.52
N TYR A 145 14.42 10.10 18.78
CA TYR A 145 12.98 9.86 18.64
C TYR A 145 12.30 9.91 20.01
N ASP A 146 11.52 10.96 20.28
CA ASP A 146 10.71 11.10 21.49
C ASP A 146 9.31 10.52 21.24
N CYS A 147 9.12 9.26 21.63
CA CYS A 147 7.91 8.48 21.48
C CYS A 147 6.98 8.69 22.67
N ALA A 148 6.23 9.80 22.66
CA ALA A 148 5.28 10.18 23.71
C ALA A 148 3.81 9.73 23.43
N SER A 149 3.58 8.83 22.47
CA SER A 149 2.24 8.38 22.10
C SER A 149 2.25 6.98 21.49
N ASN A 150 1.23 6.16 21.80
CA ASN A 150 1.05 4.84 21.20
C ASN A 150 0.48 4.96 19.78
N PHE A 151 1.29 5.38 18.83
CA PHE A 151 0.83 5.63 17.47
C PHE A 151 0.30 4.39 16.76
N ARG A 152 0.79 3.18 17.09
CA ARG A 152 0.32 1.91 16.51
C ARG A 152 -1.16 1.67 16.79
N ALA A 153 -1.62 2.10 17.96
CA ALA A 153 -3.01 1.98 18.37
C ALA A 153 -3.82 3.26 18.13
N HIS A 154 -3.24 4.30 17.51
CA HIS A 154 -3.93 5.57 17.32
C HIS A 154 -5.14 5.38 16.38
N PRO A 155 -6.37 5.76 16.77
CA PRO A 155 -7.61 5.40 16.05
C PRO A 155 -7.68 5.87 14.60
N ARG A 156 -6.85 6.87 14.23
CA ARG A 156 -6.79 7.45 12.89
C ARG A 156 -5.42 7.31 12.22
N ALA A 157 -4.53 6.46 12.73
CA ALA A 157 -3.22 6.26 12.12
C ALA A 157 -3.36 5.67 10.70
N PRO A 158 -2.60 6.16 9.71
CA PRO A 158 -2.49 5.51 8.41
C PRO A 158 -2.01 4.06 8.54
N LYS A 159 -2.48 3.15 7.66
CA LYS A 159 -2.13 1.71 7.70
C LYS A 159 -0.62 1.44 7.64
N ASP A 160 0.16 2.34 7.05
CA ASP A 160 1.61 2.17 6.90
C ASP A 160 2.45 2.85 7.99
N PHE A 161 1.79 3.36 9.03
CA PHE A 161 2.42 4.11 10.11
C PHE A 161 3.32 3.23 10.99
N ALA A 162 2.91 1.99 11.30
CA ALA A 162 3.74 1.04 12.05
C ALA A 162 5.08 0.76 11.35
N ARG A 163 5.07 0.67 10.00
CA ARG A 163 6.29 0.54 9.20
C ARG A 163 7.15 1.80 9.26
N GLN A 164 6.54 2.98 9.22
CA GLN A 164 7.26 4.25 9.30
C GLN A 164 7.91 4.44 10.68
N GLU A 165 7.22 4.03 11.74
CA GLU A 165 7.78 3.99 13.10
C GLU A 165 8.93 3.00 13.21
N ALA A 166 8.79 1.78 12.68
CA ALA A 166 9.89 0.81 12.67
C ALA A 166 11.11 1.32 11.89
N GLU A 167 10.90 2.03 10.78
CA GLU A 167 12.02 2.67 10.04
C GLU A 167 12.65 3.80 10.85
N LEU A 168 11.85 4.61 11.56
CA LEU A 168 12.40 5.68 12.39
C LEU A 168 13.18 5.10 13.58
N LEU A 169 12.67 4.04 14.23
CA LEU A 169 13.35 3.32 15.28
C LEU A 169 14.72 2.80 14.79
N GLY A 170 14.78 2.22 13.60
CA GLY A 170 16.05 1.77 13.00
C GLY A 170 17.01 2.89 12.59
N ARG A 171 16.59 4.15 12.62
CA ARG A 171 17.42 5.33 12.33
C ARG A 171 17.72 6.17 13.57
N ALA A 172 17.03 5.93 14.68
CA ALA A 172 17.21 6.67 15.91
C ALA A 172 18.49 6.21 16.59
N ASP A 173 19.29 7.16 17.08
CA ASP A 173 20.44 6.87 17.94
C ASP A 173 20.02 6.82 19.40
N LEU A 174 18.90 7.49 19.74
CA LEU A 174 18.27 7.49 21.04
C LEU A 174 16.75 7.48 20.88
N VAL A 175 16.06 6.58 21.59
CA VAL A 175 14.61 6.59 21.71
C VAL A 175 14.24 6.99 23.14
N ILE A 176 13.31 7.91 23.27
CA ILE A 176 12.80 8.38 24.55
C ILE A 176 11.34 8.00 24.66
N CYS A 177 10.94 7.48 25.82
CA CYS A 177 9.55 7.20 26.15
C CYS A 177 9.20 7.87 27.48
N ASP A 178 7.96 8.32 27.63
CA ASP A 178 7.48 8.96 28.86
C ASP A 178 6.68 8.01 29.76
N SER A 179 6.11 6.94 29.20
CA SER A 179 5.35 5.91 29.92
C SER A 179 6.06 4.55 29.94
N ASP A 180 5.86 3.78 31.01
CA ASP A 180 6.40 2.43 31.18
C ASP A 180 5.97 1.51 30.02
N PHE A 181 4.70 1.63 29.60
CA PHE A 181 4.13 0.85 28.50
C PHE A 181 4.91 1.07 27.19
N LEU A 182 5.20 2.34 26.84
CA LEU A 182 5.96 2.64 25.64
C LEU A 182 7.43 2.26 25.79
N TYR A 183 8.02 2.49 26.97
CA TYR A 183 9.40 2.09 27.26
C TYR A 183 9.61 0.58 27.06
N GLU A 184 8.76 -0.26 27.67
CA GLU A 184 8.82 -1.71 27.53
C GLU A 184 8.56 -2.16 26.09
N GLN A 185 7.64 -1.52 25.38
CA GLN A 185 7.41 -1.81 23.96
C GLN A 185 8.64 -1.45 23.09
N LYS A 186 9.25 -0.29 23.29
CA LYS A 186 10.33 0.21 22.42
C LYS A 186 11.67 -0.42 22.74
N ARG A 187 11.98 -0.76 24.00
CA ARG A 187 13.23 -1.45 24.37
C ARG A 187 13.32 -2.86 23.79
N ALA A 188 12.18 -3.49 23.49
CA ALA A 188 12.15 -4.77 22.79
C ALA A 188 12.54 -4.64 21.30
N GLU A 189 12.50 -3.43 20.75
CA GLU A 189 12.74 -3.15 19.33
C GLU A 189 14.00 -2.32 19.07
N HIS A 190 14.55 -1.64 20.09
CA HIS A 190 15.68 -0.72 19.98
C HIS A 190 16.66 -0.86 21.15
N GLY A 191 17.96 -0.81 20.88
CA GLY A 191 19.01 -1.06 21.89
C GLY A 191 19.32 0.12 22.81
N ASN A 192 18.98 1.35 22.43
CA ASN A 192 19.19 2.55 23.22
C ASN A 192 17.86 3.28 23.48
N VAL A 193 17.17 2.86 24.54
CA VAL A 193 15.88 3.43 24.95
C VAL A 193 16.02 3.93 26.37
N VAL A 194 15.58 5.16 26.62
CA VAL A 194 15.57 5.75 27.95
C VAL A 194 14.17 6.25 28.30
N GLN A 195 13.84 6.14 29.57
CA GLN A 195 12.60 6.70 30.08
C GLN A 195 12.86 8.10 30.62
N ILE A 196 12.11 9.08 30.13
CA ILE A 196 12.20 10.48 30.59
C ILE A 196 10.77 11.00 30.66
N HIS A 197 10.33 11.33 31.86
CA HIS A 197 8.93 11.65 32.12
C HIS A 197 8.59 13.10 31.75
N GLN A 198 7.30 13.43 31.84
CA GLN A 198 6.85 14.81 31.82
C GLN A 198 7.37 15.51 33.08
N GLY A 199 7.95 16.70 32.94
CA GLY A 199 8.36 17.46 34.12
C GLY A 199 7.22 18.31 34.70
N VAL A 200 7.45 18.88 35.88
CA VAL A 200 6.55 19.88 36.51
C VAL A 200 7.25 21.24 36.65
N PRO A 201 6.54 22.38 36.45
CA PRO A 201 7.10 23.69 36.78
C PRO A 201 7.19 23.89 38.29
N GLU A 202 8.26 24.55 38.75
CA GLU A 202 8.51 24.80 40.17
C GLU A 202 7.37 25.60 40.86
N SER A 203 6.63 26.40 40.10
CA SER A 203 5.49 27.18 40.60
C SER A 203 4.39 26.32 41.23
N PHE A 204 4.25 25.04 40.84
CA PHE A 204 3.24 24.14 41.42
C PHE A 204 3.55 23.74 42.87
N PHE A 205 4.81 23.83 43.31
CA PHE A 205 5.17 23.56 44.70
C PHE A 205 4.79 24.71 45.65
N ALA A 206 4.58 25.92 45.12
CA ALA A 206 4.17 27.08 45.89
C ALA A 206 2.69 27.05 46.34
N ALA A 207 1.93 26.04 45.89
CA ALA A 207 0.51 25.95 46.17
C ALA A 207 0.21 25.73 47.66
N ARG A 208 -0.84 26.41 48.12
CA ARG A 208 -1.34 26.26 49.49
C ARG A 208 -1.91 24.86 49.72
N PRO A 209 -1.68 24.30 50.92
CA PRO A 209 -2.42 23.17 51.42
C PRO A 209 -3.93 23.23 51.15
N ALA A 210 -4.50 22.17 50.56
CA ALA A 210 -5.95 22.02 50.50
C ALA A 210 -6.54 21.92 51.91
N GLU A 211 -7.74 22.50 52.10
CA GLU A 211 -8.58 22.25 53.27
C GLU A 211 -9.01 20.77 53.26
N GLN A 212 -8.84 20.06 54.38
CA GLN A 212 -9.06 18.60 54.49
C GLN A 212 -10.55 18.20 54.48
N ARG A 213 -11.40 18.95 53.76
CA ARG A 213 -12.83 18.66 53.62
C ARG A 213 -13.12 17.68 52.48
N PHE A 214 -12.25 17.62 51.46
CA PHE A 214 -12.35 16.69 50.33
C PHE A 214 -13.71 16.72 49.59
N LEU A 215 -14.29 17.91 49.39
CA LEU A 215 -15.61 18.07 48.77
C LEU A 215 -15.55 18.55 47.31
N ARG A 216 -14.45 19.21 46.93
CA ARG A 216 -14.32 19.90 45.64
C ARG A 216 -13.36 19.14 44.72
N PHE A 217 -13.91 18.48 43.71
CA PHE A 217 -13.17 17.66 42.74
C PHE A 217 -12.95 18.43 41.44
N CYS A 218 -11.75 18.34 40.86
CA CYS A 218 -11.42 19.07 39.64
C CYS A 218 -10.67 18.23 38.61
N TYR A 219 -11.18 18.23 37.37
CA TYR A 219 -10.38 17.96 36.18
C TYR A 219 -9.97 19.29 35.55
N TYR A 220 -8.70 19.45 35.17
CA TYR A 220 -8.26 20.61 34.40
C TYR A 220 -7.61 20.21 33.07
N GLY A 221 -7.71 21.10 32.07
CA GLY A 221 -7.18 20.94 30.73
C GLY A 221 -8.25 20.70 29.66
N THR A 222 -7.89 19.97 28.60
CA THR A 222 -8.79 19.78 27.45
C THR A 222 -9.78 18.65 27.69
N TRP A 223 -11.07 18.99 27.83
CA TRP A 223 -12.16 18.03 27.91
C TRP A 223 -12.50 17.48 26.51
N GLY A 224 -12.49 16.15 26.35
CA GLY A 224 -12.60 15.49 25.05
C GLY A 224 -13.04 14.03 25.11
N GLN A 225 -12.99 13.35 23.97
CA GLN A 225 -13.42 11.96 23.81
C GLN A 225 -12.52 10.95 24.56
N ASP A 226 -11.32 11.37 24.93
CA ASP A 226 -10.33 10.55 25.64
C ASP A 226 -10.70 10.39 27.12
N LEU A 227 -11.69 11.16 27.62
CA LEU A 227 -12.15 11.13 29.00
C LEU A 227 -13.49 10.39 29.12
N ASP A 228 -13.68 9.72 30.24
CA ASP A 228 -14.90 9.00 30.59
C ASP A 228 -15.77 9.87 31.51
N PRO A 229 -16.91 10.40 31.03
CA PRO A 229 -17.77 11.25 31.84
C PRO A 229 -18.44 10.50 33.00
N ARG A 230 -18.53 9.16 32.98
CA ARG A 230 -19.27 8.40 34.01
C ARG A 230 -18.68 8.60 35.41
N PHE A 231 -17.37 8.74 35.51
CA PHE A 231 -16.66 8.92 36.79
C PHE A 231 -16.97 10.28 37.46
N PRO A 232 -16.75 11.44 36.81
CA PRO A 232 -17.13 12.71 37.41
C PRO A 232 -18.65 12.87 37.61
N VAL A 233 -19.48 12.19 36.81
CA VAL A 233 -20.94 12.18 37.01
C VAL A 233 -21.31 11.47 38.29
N ALA A 234 -20.78 10.27 38.54
CA ALA A 234 -21.05 9.53 39.77
C ALA A 234 -20.63 10.31 41.03
N LEU A 235 -19.50 11.02 40.98
CA LEU A 235 -19.09 11.92 42.07
C LEU A 235 -20.10 13.05 42.30
N ALA A 236 -20.58 13.69 41.23
CA ALA A 236 -21.56 14.77 41.35
C ALA A 236 -22.90 14.27 41.90
N GLU A 237 -23.38 13.11 41.43
CA GLU A 237 -24.60 12.45 41.91
C GLU A 237 -24.49 12.01 43.37
N ALA A 238 -23.28 11.67 43.84
CA ALA A 238 -23.01 11.34 45.23
C ALA A 238 -22.94 12.56 46.17
N GLY A 239 -23.14 13.78 45.64
CA GLY A 239 -23.18 15.03 46.41
C GLY A 239 -21.87 15.83 46.44
N PHE A 240 -20.82 15.41 45.71
CA PHE A 240 -19.56 16.15 45.64
C PHE A 240 -19.63 17.30 44.63
N SER A 241 -18.88 18.39 44.87
CA SER A 241 -18.77 19.49 43.92
C SER A 241 -17.72 19.14 42.85
N VAL A 242 -18.17 18.85 41.63
CA VAL A 242 -17.28 18.45 40.52
C VAL A 242 -17.16 19.57 39.50
N THR A 243 -15.91 19.93 39.18
CA THR A 243 -15.59 20.99 38.23
C THR A 243 -14.67 20.49 37.10
N VAL A 244 -14.96 20.91 35.87
CA VAL A 244 -14.11 20.74 34.69
C VAL A 244 -13.63 22.12 34.24
N SER A 245 -12.32 22.37 34.34
CA SER A 245 -11.69 23.66 34.03
C SER A 245 -10.83 23.58 32.77
N GLY A 246 -11.18 24.30 31.69
CA GLY A 246 -10.36 24.38 30.48
C GLY A 246 -11.13 24.30 29.16
N PHE A 247 -10.43 23.96 28.08
CA PHE A 247 -10.98 23.93 26.73
C PHE A 247 -11.88 22.70 26.50
N SER A 248 -12.97 22.87 25.75
CA SER A 248 -13.77 21.75 25.25
C SER A 248 -13.49 21.49 23.78
N LYS A 249 -13.14 20.26 23.40
CA LYS A 249 -13.09 19.87 21.98
C LYS A 249 -14.52 19.78 21.46
N GLY A 250 -14.79 20.28 20.26
CA GLY A 250 -16.13 20.29 19.63
C GLY A 250 -16.77 18.91 19.38
N SER A 251 -16.08 17.81 19.72
CA SER A 251 -16.59 16.44 19.64
C SER A 251 -16.75 15.77 21.02
N ALA A 252 -16.62 16.53 22.11
CA ALA A 252 -16.80 16.06 23.47
C ALA A 252 -18.29 15.90 23.80
N SER A 253 -18.64 14.86 24.57
CA SER A 253 -19.99 14.71 25.10
C SER A 253 -20.35 15.92 25.98
N PRO A 254 -21.59 16.43 25.90
CA PRO A 254 -22.03 17.46 26.83
C PRO A 254 -21.95 16.91 28.26
N LEU A 255 -21.18 17.57 29.12
CA LEU A 255 -21.23 17.36 30.56
C LEU A 255 -22.62 17.74 31.09
N PRO A 256 -23.21 16.93 31.98
CA PRO A 256 -24.50 17.22 32.59
C PRO A 256 -24.45 18.47 33.48
N PRO A 257 -25.63 19.08 33.79
CA PRO A 257 -25.72 20.30 34.60
C PRO A 257 -25.08 20.20 35.99
N ALA A 258 -25.02 18.98 36.55
CA ALA A 258 -24.42 18.72 37.86
C ALA A 258 -22.90 18.96 37.91
N ILE A 259 -22.22 19.04 36.75
CA ILE A 259 -20.78 19.31 36.67
C ILE A 259 -20.55 20.77 36.26
N ARG A 260 -19.89 21.53 37.13
CA ARG A 260 -19.54 22.93 36.87
C ARG A 260 -18.45 23.01 35.81
N ARG A 261 -18.60 23.90 34.83
CA ARG A 261 -17.55 24.21 33.85
C ARG A 261 -16.93 25.56 34.13
N LEU A 262 -15.59 25.62 34.10
CA LEU A 262 -14.84 26.86 34.20
C LEU A 262 -14.03 27.09 32.91
N PRO A 263 -13.88 28.35 32.46
CA PRO A 263 -13.09 28.66 31.29
C PRO A 263 -11.59 28.39 31.52
N PRO A 264 -10.80 28.22 30.45
CA PRO A 264 -9.35 28.16 30.54
C PRO A 264 -8.78 29.47 31.13
N VAL A 265 -7.67 29.35 31.86
CA VAL A 265 -6.92 30.47 32.44
C VAL A 265 -5.50 30.51 31.88
N PRO A 266 -4.83 31.69 31.87
CA PRO A 266 -3.40 31.78 31.61
C PRO A 266 -2.61 30.86 32.55
N ARG A 267 -1.47 30.36 32.07
CA ARG A 267 -0.66 29.36 32.78
C ARG A 267 -0.20 29.86 34.15
N GLU A 268 0.13 31.14 34.22
CA GLU A 268 0.61 31.84 35.41
C GLU A 268 -0.46 31.87 36.51
N GLN A 269 -1.75 31.84 36.12
CA GLN A 269 -2.89 31.84 37.03
C GLN A 269 -3.38 30.42 37.37
N LEU A 270 -2.80 29.39 36.75
CA LEU A 270 -3.28 28.01 36.87
C LEU A 270 -3.15 27.50 38.32
N VAL A 271 -2.01 27.73 38.98
CA VAL A 271 -1.79 27.27 40.35
C VAL A 271 -2.82 27.88 41.30
N GLN A 272 -2.98 29.20 41.29
CA GLN A 272 -3.97 29.92 42.10
C GLN A 272 -5.41 29.46 41.81
N ARG A 273 -5.73 29.14 40.54
CA ARG A 273 -7.04 28.58 40.18
C ARG A 273 -7.24 27.22 40.83
N LEU A 274 -6.24 26.34 40.71
CA LEU A 274 -6.32 24.97 41.18
C LEU A 274 -6.38 24.90 42.71
N GLU A 275 -5.81 25.88 43.42
CA GLU A 275 -5.85 25.96 44.89
C GLU A 275 -7.26 25.83 45.49
N ASN A 276 -8.30 26.22 44.76
CA ASN A 276 -9.70 26.20 45.20
C ASN A 276 -10.37 24.81 45.20
N PHE A 277 -9.65 23.76 44.86
CA PHE A 277 -10.16 22.39 44.83
C PHE A 277 -9.49 21.53 45.91
N ASP A 278 -10.09 20.41 46.29
CA ASP A 278 -9.53 19.54 47.32
C ASP A 278 -8.88 18.30 46.68
N VAL A 279 -9.46 17.82 45.57
CA VAL A 279 -9.09 16.55 44.93
C VAL A 279 -8.99 16.72 43.42
N PHE A 280 -7.96 16.14 42.80
CA PHE A 280 -7.85 16.09 41.34
C PHE A 280 -8.38 14.77 40.79
N ILE A 281 -9.02 14.84 39.62
CA ILE A 281 -9.54 13.65 38.94
C ILE A 281 -8.92 13.50 37.56
N LEU A 282 -8.57 12.27 37.20
CA LEU A 282 -7.99 11.89 35.90
C LEU A 282 -8.83 10.75 35.27
N PRO A 283 -10.03 11.05 34.74
CA PRO A 283 -10.97 10.04 34.26
C PRO A 283 -10.68 9.65 32.80
N TYR A 284 -9.53 9.05 32.51
CA TYR A 284 -9.19 8.65 31.14
C TYR A 284 -9.90 7.36 30.75
N ARG A 285 -10.33 7.26 29.48
CA ARG A 285 -10.86 6.00 28.96
C ARG A 285 -9.75 4.96 28.87
N ILE A 286 -10.09 3.71 29.11
CA ILE A 286 -9.18 2.59 28.88
C ILE A 286 -9.40 2.09 27.44
N ASN A 287 -8.42 2.35 26.57
CA ASN A 287 -8.41 1.85 25.20
C ASN A 287 -6.96 1.66 24.72
N PRO A 288 -6.73 0.89 23.63
CA PRO A 288 -5.37 0.57 23.18
C PRO A 288 -4.47 1.79 22.95
N PHE A 289 -5.01 2.92 22.51
CA PHE A 289 -4.23 4.16 22.31
C PHE A 289 -3.79 4.77 23.64
N LEU A 290 -4.71 4.88 24.61
CA LEU A 290 -4.45 5.50 25.90
C LEU A 290 -3.60 4.63 26.85
N LEU A 291 -3.43 3.34 26.56
CA LEU A 291 -2.52 2.48 27.35
C LEU A 291 -1.07 3.00 27.38
N GLY A 292 -0.63 3.67 26.31
CA GLY A 292 0.71 4.28 26.24
C GLY A 292 0.79 5.72 26.74
N VAL A 293 -0.29 6.28 27.28
CA VAL A 293 -0.34 7.68 27.70
C VAL A 293 -0.04 7.79 29.19
N ILE A 294 0.94 8.64 29.53
CA ILE A 294 1.05 9.23 30.86
C ILE A 294 0.37 10.61 30.83
N PRO A 295 -0.64 10.88 31.66
CA PRO A 295 -1.27 12.19 31.69
C PRO A 295 -0.26 13.29 32.03
N ALA A 296 -0.10 14.28 31.14
CA ALA A 296 0.88 15.36 31.29
C ALA A 296 0.80 16.14 32.63
N LYS A 297 -0.35 16.05 33.32
CA LYS A 297 -0.65 16.74 34.57
C LYS A 297 -0.32 15.93 35.82
N ILE A 298 0.14 14.69 35.69
CA ILE A 298 0.32 13.82 36.86
C ILE A 298 1.30 14.43 37.86
N TYR A 299 2.45 14.91 37.39
CA TYR A 299 3.44 15.57 38.26
C TYR A 299 2.99 16.94 38.76
N GLU A 300 2.19 17.67 37.98
CA GLU A 300 1.51 18.89 38.44
C GLU A 300 0.57 18.57 39.62
N CYS A 301 -0.25 17.51 39.52
CA CYS A 301 -1.12 17.08 40.60
C CYS A 301 -0.35 16.60 41.83
N LEU A 302 0.75 15.86 41.64
CA LEU A 302 1.62 15.39 42.72
C LEU A 302 2.32 16.55 43.44
N ALA A 303 2.82 17.54 42.71
CA ALA A 303 3.49 18.73 43.28
C ALA A 303 2.57 19.57 44.18
N MET A 304 1.28 19.63 43.85
CA MET A 304 0.27 20.29 44.68
C MET A 304 -0.03 19.52 45.99
N GLY A 305 0.41 18.26 46.09
CA GLY A 305 0.25 17.46 47.31
C GLY A 305 -1.21 17.19 47.69
N ARG A 306 -2.06 16.93 46.70
CA ARG A 306 -3.51 16.69 46.86
C ARG A 306 -3.87 15.26 46.45
N PRO A 307 -4.95 14.67 46.99
CA PRO A 307 -5.47 13.40 46.51
C PRO A 307 -5.75 13.44 45.01
N ILE A 308 -5.47 12.32 44.35
CA ILE A 308 -5.69 12.14 42.91
C ILE A 308 -6.51 10.86 42.74
N LEU A 309 -7.71 10.98 42.16
CA LEU A 309 -8.52 9.84 41.73
C LEU A 309 -8.33 9.63 40.24
N ALA A 310 -8.03 8.40 39.83
CA ALA A 310 -7.72 8.10 38.45
C ALA A 310 -8.26 6.73 38.01
N THR A 311 -8.54 6.63 36.72
CA THR A 311 -8.82 5.37 36.03
C THR A 311 -7.54 4.54 35.88
N PRO A 312 -7.60 3.22 35.74
CA PRO A 312 -6.45 2.31 35.76
C PRO A 312 -5.58 2.34 34.48
N LEU A 313 -4.95 3.49 34.19
CA LEU A 313 -3.92 3.54 33.15
C LEU A 313 -2.63 2.85 33.63
N PRO A 314 -1.88 2.16 32.75
CA PRO A 314 -0.60 1.52 33.10
C PRO A 314 0.38 2.48 33.80
N ALA A 315 0.42 3.75 33.36
CA ALA A 315 1.29 4.77 33.93
C ALA A 315 1.03 5.07 35.43
N PHE A 316 -0.10 4.66 35.99
CA PHE A 316 -0.39 4.81 37.42
C PHE A 316 -0.04 3.59 38.26
N ALA A 317 0.34 2.46 37.65
CA ALA A 317 0.78 1.27 38.36
C ALA A 317 1.92 1.56 39.38
N PRO A 318 3.02 2.25 39.01
CA PRO A 318 4.07 2.60 39.97
C PRO A 318 3.61 3.65 41.00
N LEU A 319 2.51 4.36 40.74
CA LEU A 319 1.99 5.45 41.56
C LEU A 319 0.81 5.04 42.45
N ARG A 320 0.42 3.77 42.53
CA ARG A 320 -0.78 3.30 43.26
C ARG A 320 -0.81 3.65 44.75
N ARG A 321 0.36 3.87 45.37
CA ARG A 321 0.44 4.36 46.77
C ARG A 321 0.02 5.83 46.88
N LEU A 322 0.31 6.63 45.85
CA LEU A 322 0.14 8.08 45.83
C LEU A 322 -1.11 8.52 45.04
N VAL A 323 -1.64 7.66 44.18
CA VAL A 323 -2.81 7.89 43.34
C VAL A 323 -3.86 6.84 43.65
N TYR A 324 -5.08 7.27 43.95
CA TYR A 324 -6.22 6.39 44.16
C TYR A 324 -6.73 5.90 42.79
N VAL A 325 -6.31 4.70 42.41
CA VAL A 325 -6.68 4.07 41.14
C VAL A 325 -7.86 3.14 41.35
N ALA A 326 -8.93 3.34 40.57
CA ALA A 326 -10.13 2.50 40.64
C ALA A 326 -10.80 2.34 39.27
N ASP A 327 -11.43 1.19 39.08
CA ASP A 327 -11.93 0.73 37.77
C ASP A 327 -13.39 1.11 37.52
N SER A 328 -14.16 1.43 38.57
CA SER A 328 -15.59 1.73 38.51
C SER A 328 -15.94 3.12 39.07
N PRO A 329 -16.99 3.79 38.56
CA PRO A 329 -17.52 5.03 39.14
C PRO A 329 -17.98 4.88 40.59
N GLU A 330 -18.51 3.71 40.96
CA GLU A 330 -18.96 3.40 42.32
C GLU A 330 -17.77 3.36 43.29
N ASP A 331 -16.65 2.80 42.86
CA ASP A 331 -15.41 2.80 43.64
C ASP A 331 -14.84 4.22 43.81
N TRP A 332 -14.96 5.08 42.80
CA TRP A 332 -14.58 6.50 42.95
C TRP A 332 -15.38 7.20 44.04
N VAL A 333 -16.69 6.96 44.10
CA VAL A 333 -17.56 7.50 45.17
C VAL A 333 -17.17 6.93 46.53
N ARG A 334 -16.92 5.62 46.62
CA ARG A 334 -16.49 4.96 47.86
C ARG A 334 -15.16 5.52 48.37
N ILE A 335 -14.19 5.68 47.48
CA ILE A 335 -12.88 6.28 47.79
C ILE A 335 -13.07 7.73 48.22
N ALA A 336 -13.83 8.53 47.46
CA ALA A 336 -14.08 9.95 47.77
C ALA A 336 -14.67 10.13 49.18
N ARG A 337 -15.64 9.29 49.57
CA ARG A 337 -16.21 9.31 50.93
C ARG A 337 -15.22 8.91 52.03
N ASN A 338 -14.23 8.09 51.69
CA ASN A 338 -13.24 7.58 52.63
C ASN A 338 -11.92 8.38 52.64
N LEU A 339 -11.79 9.41 51.80
CA LEU A 339 -10.60 10.29 51.80
C LEU A 339 -10.28 10.90 53.17
N PRO A 340 -11.26 11.38 53.98
CA PRO A 340 -10.96 11.89 55.32
C PRO A 340 -10.23 10.92 56.24
N ALA A 341 -10.42 9.61 56.06
CA ALA A 341 -9.79 8.57 56.87
C ALA A 341 -8.50 8.02 56.26
N THR A 342 -8.32 8.13 54.94
CA THR A 342 -7.20 7.50 54.20
C THR A 342 -6.14 8.49 53.76
N GLU A 343 -6.48 9.76 53.59
CA GLU A 343 -5.54 10.81 53.19
C GLU A 343 -4.79 11.35 54.42
N THR A 344 -3.46 11.33 54.37
CA THR A 344 -2.61 11.73 55.49
C THR A 344 -1.60 12.80 55.06
N ALA A 345 -1.07 13.55 56.04
CA ALA A 345 0.01 14.50 55.78
C ALA A 345 1.26 13.81 55.20
N GLY A 346 1.54 12.55 55.58
CA GLY A 346 2.63 11.75 55.01
C GLY A 346 2.46 11.49 53.52
N LEU A 347 1.26 11.08 53.08
CA LEU A 347 0.98 10.86 51.65
C LEU A 347 1.10 12.16 50.84
N ARG A 348 0.67 13.30 51.39
CA ARG A 348 0.92 14.61 50.77
C ARG A 348 2.42 14.82 50.54
N GLU A 349 3.23 14.64 51.57
CA GLU A 349 4.66 14.95 51.48
C GLU A 349 5.38 14.00 50.52
N GLU A 350 5.01 12.72 50.53
CA GLU A 350 5.52 11.74 49.55
C GLU A 350 5.16 12.13 48.11
N ARG A 351 3.93 12.62 47.85
CA ARG A 351 3.56 13.14 46.52
C ARG A 351 4.44 14.31 46.10
N ARG A 352 4.67 15.26 47.00
CA ARG A 352 5.50 16.44 46.72
C ARG A 352 6.97 16.05 46.51
N SER A 353 7.51 15.17 47.35
CA SER A 353 8.86 14.64 47.22
C SER A 353 9.07 13.96 45.87
N LEU A 354 8.16 13.07 45.46
CA LEU A 354 8.26 12.43 44.16
C LEU A 354 8.19 13.47 43.02
N ALA A 355 7.29 14.45 43.10
CA ALA A 355 7.21 15.47 42.06
C ALA A 355 8.47 16.34 41.96
N LEU A 356 9.18 16.60 43.07
CA LEU A 356 10.45 17.33 43.08
C LEU A 356 11.54 16.61 42.29
N GLU A 357 11.52 15.27 42.25
CA GLU A 357 12.43 14.49 41.43
C GLU A 357 12.17 14.65 39.92
N HIS A 358 10.98 15.14 39.54
CA HIS A 358 10.51 15.27 38.17
C HIS A 358 10.20 16.73 37.79
N THR A 359 11.01 17.69 38.24
CA THR A 359 10.91 19.09 37.77
C THR A 359 11.35 19.23 36.32
N TYR A 360 10.96 20.32 35.63
CA TYR A 360 11.46 20.58 34.27
C TYR A 360 12.99 20.63 34.19
N PRO A 361 13.74 21.28 35.11
CA PRO A 361 15.20 21.22 35.08
C PRO A 361 15.75 19.81 35.27
N ALA A 362 15.14 19.00 36.15
CA ALA A 362 15.57 17.61 36.38
C ALA A 362 15.39 16.72 35.15
N GLU A 363 14.19 16.73 34.53
CA GLU A 363 13.91 15.96 33.31
C GLU A 363 14.75 16.43 32.13
N PHE A 364 14.95 17.75 32.01
CA PHE A 364 15.82 18.30 30.99
C PHE A 364 17.28 17.89 31.20
N GLY A 365 17.76 17.85 32.45
CA GLY A 365 19.09 17.35 32.78
C GLY A 365 19.28 15.90 32.32
N ARG A 366 18.31 15.02 32.63
CA ARG A 366 18.28 13.63 32.15
C ARG A 366 18.28 13.56 30.63
N PHE A 367 17.42 14.35 29.98
CA PHE A 367 17.32 14.43 28.53
C PHE A 367 18.62 14.88 27.86
N ARG A 368 19.21 15.98 28.32
CA ARG A 368 20.47 16.52 27.78
C ARG A 368 21.63 15.55 27.99
N ALA A 369 21.70 14.86 29.13
CA ALA A 369 22.72 13.84 29.38
C ALA A 369 22.59 12.65 28.41
N ALA A 370 21.37 12.14 28.22
CA ALA A 370 21.10 11.05 27.27
C ALA A 370 21.41 11.48 25.82
N MET A 371 20.99 12.67 25.42
CA MET A 371 21.27 13.24 24.10
C MET A 371 22.79 13.39 23.86
N ARG A 372 23.53 13.86 24.86
CA ARG A 372 24.99 14.00 24.80
C ARG A 372 25.68 12.64 24.64
N LYS A 373 25.24 11.63 25.41
CA LYS A 373 25.77 10.26 25.32
C LYS A 373 25.58 9.69 23.91
N ALA A 374 24.36 9.77 23.37
CA ALA A 374 24.05 9.29 22.03
C ALA A 374 24.90 10.01 20.96
N TRP A 375 25.03 11.34 21.06
CA TRP A 375 25.86 12.11 20.13
C TRP A 375 27.35 11.73 20.18
N GLN A 376 27.88 11.39 21.36
CA GLN A 376 29.27 10.94 21.51
C GLN A 376 29.49 9.54 20.94
N GLU A 377 28.55 8.62 21.13
CA GLU A 377 28.63 7.24 20.65
C GLU A 377 28.64 7.18 19.12
N VAL A 378 27.84 8.01 18.44
CA VAL A 378 27.80 8.10 16.97
C VAL A 378 29.11 8.63 16.37
N ARG A 379 29.84 9.49 17.09
CA ARG A 379 31.07 10.14 16.62
C ARG A 379 32.36 9.37 16.92
N ARG A 380 32.30 8.28 17.70
CA ARG A 380 33.48 7.43 17.90
C ARG A 380 33.80 6.70 16.58
N PRO A 381 35.02 6.84 16.01
CA PRO A 381 35.43 5.96 14.92
C PRO A 381 35.36 4.52 15.43
N ALA A 382 34.64 3.65 14.72
CA ALA A 382 34.36 2.29 15.15
C ALA A 382 35.67 1.52 15.37
N ALA A 383 36.11 1.42 16.62
CA ALA A 383 37.03 0.39 17.05
C ALA A 383 36.29 -0.95 16.95
N SER A 384 36.73 -1.78 16.01
CA SER A 384 36.58 -3.23 15.96
C SER A 384 35.40 -3.87 16.72
N GLY A 385 34.42 -4.36 15.95
CA GLY A 385 33.70 -5.60 16.28
C GLY A 385 32.62 -5.50 17.36
N GLN A 386 31.39 -5.24 16.93
CA GLN A 386 30.16 -5.96 17.33
C GLN A 386 28.96 -5.16 16.79
N ALA A 387 28.58 -5.44 15.55
CA ALA A 387 27.23 -5.13 15.10
C ALA A 387 26.28 -6.05 15.89
N ALA A 388 25.50 -5.45 16.79
CA ALA A 388 24.50 -6.13 17.59
C ALA A 388 23.57 -6.93 16.68
N ALA A 389 23.60 -8.25 16.87
CA ALA A 389 22.62 -9.17 16.33
C ALA A 389 21.26 -8.86 16.96
N CYS A 390 20.30 -8.41 16.14
CA CYS A 390 18.89 -8.52 16.49
C CYS A 390 18.03 -8.72 15.23
N ALA A 391 17.46 -9.93 15.16
CA ALA A 391 16.31 -10.33 14.36
C ALA A 391 16.40 -10.17 12.83
N ASP A 392 17.34 -10.91 12.23
CA ASP A 392 17.22 -11.35 10.85
C ASP A 392 16.23 -12.54 10.76
N GLY A 393 14.95 -12.23 10.58
CA GLY A 393 14.16 -13.04 9.65
C GLY A 393 14.82 -12.96 8.26
N PRO A 394 14.82 -14.04 7.45
CA PRO A 394 15.77 -14.21 6.37
C PRO A 394 15.87 -13.00 5.42
N TRP A 395 17.10 -12.50 5.25
CA TRP A 395 17.46 -11.31 4.44
C TRP A 395 17.03 -11.37 2.96
N TRP A 396 16.62 -12.53 2.45
CA TRP A 396 16.19 -12.74 1.07
C TRP A 396 14.72 -12.35 0.79
N GLU A 397 13.87 -12.17 1.81
CA GLU A 397 12.46 -11.75 1.65
C GLU A 397 12.31 -10.24 1.40
N ARG A 398 13.17 -9.40 2.00
CA ARG A 398 12.98 -7.93 2.04
C ARG A 398 13.47 -7.20 0.79
N LYS A 399 14.41 -7.78 0.02
CA LYS A 399 14.94 -7.15 -1.21
C LYS A 399 14.06 -7.39 -2.43
N HIS A 400 13.30 -8.48 -2.44
CA HIS A 400 12.40 -8.81 -3.55
C HIS A 400 11.13 -7.98 -3.51
N ALA A 401 10.42 -7.82 -2.39
CA ALA A 401 9.13 -7.10 -2.38
C ALA A 401 9.18 -5.63 -2.86
N ARG A 402 10.21 -4.84 -2.50
CA ARG A 402 10.33 -3.41 -2.93
C ARG A 402 10.82 -3.24 -4.37
N SER A 403 11.67 -4.15 -4.85
CA SER A 403 12.11 -4.24 -6.26
C SER A 403 10.97 -4.77 -7.14
N PHE A 404 10.28 -5.80 -6.66
CA PHE A 404 9.12 -6.45 -7.25
C PHE A 404 8.01 -5.41 -7.49
N LEU A 405 7.58 -4.65 -6.47
CA LEU A 405 6.54 -3.61 -6.61
C LEU A 405 6.94 -2.37 -7.44
N ARG A 406 8.21 -1.94 -7.44
CA ARG A 406 8.70 -0.86 -8.32
C ARG A 406 8.86 -1.31 -9.77
N GLY A 407 9.33 -2.53 -10.00
CA GLY A 407 9.34 -3.17 -11.32
C GLY A 407 7.92 -3.42 -11.82
N PHE A 408 6.99 -3.77 -10.92
CA PHE A 408 5.59 -4.06 -11.25
C PHE A 408 4.80 -2.84 -11.73
N THR A 409 5.05 -1.66 -11.16
CA THR A 409 4.38 -0.42 -11.60
C THR A 409 4.85 0.02 -12.97
N TRP A 410 6.15 -0.15 -13.28
CA TRP A 410 6.67 0.07 -14.63
C TRP A 410 6.26 -1.02 -15.63
N ILE A 411 6.24 -2.30 -15.23
CA ILE A 411 5.69 -3.37 -16.08
C ILE A 411 4.23 -3.09 -16.37
N GLY A 412 3.39 -2.84 -15.35
CA GLY A 412 1.97 -2.59 -15.55
C GLY A 412 1.70 -1.41 -16.48
N LEU A 413 2.50 -0.34 -16.36
CA LEU A 413 2.43 0.83 -17.23
C LEU A 413 2.91 0.51 -18.66
N LEU A 414 4.12 -0.02 -18.83
CA LEU A 414 4.70 -0.35 -20.15
C LEU A 414 3.88 -1.42 -20.87
N TYR A 415 3.43 -2.45 -20.14
CA TYR A 415 2.54 -3.50 -20.63
C TYR A 415 1.18 -2.93 -21.02
N GLY A 416 0.58 -2.10 -20.15
CA GLY A 416 -0.69 -1.44 -20.43
C GLY A 416 -0.61 -0.61 -21.71
N MET A 417 0.44 0.22 -21.84
CA MET A 417 0.69 1.00 -23.05
C MET A 417 0.93 0.11 -24.28
N ALA A 418 1.69 -0.98 -24.14
CA ALA A 418 1.91 -1.94 -25.22
C ALA A 418 0.61 -2.59 -25.71
N LYS A 419 -0.26 -3.01 -24.78
CA LYS A 419 -1.57 -3.59 -25.14
C LYS A 419 -2.49 -2.56 -25.78
N ILE A 420 -2.54 -1.33 -25.27
CA ILE A 420 -3.28 -0.24 -25.90
C ILE A 420 -2.78 0.01 -27.32
N SER A 421 -1.46 0.04 -27.51
CA SER A 421 -0.83 0.23 -28.84
C SER A 421 -1.18 -0.91 -29.81
N THR A 422 -1.06 -2.17 -29.37
CA THR A 422 -1.45 -3.31 -30.22
C THR A 422 -2.95 -3.35 -30.51
N LEU A 423 -3.79 -2.98 -29.54
CA LEU A 423 -5.23 -2.88 -29.73
C LEU A 423 -5.58 -1.81 -30.77
N ALA A 424 -4.95 -0.63 -30.66
CA ALA A 424 -5.11 0.43 -31.64
C ALA A 424 -4.68 -0.02 -33.03
N THR A 425 -3.60 -0.79 -33.13
CA THR A 425 -3.14 -1.39 -34.39
C THR A 425 -4.18 -2.35 -34.97
N GLN A 426 -4.81 -3.20 -34.15
CA GLN A 426 -5.87 -4.13 -34.59
C GLN A 426 -7.13 -3.38 -35.07
N ILE A 427 -7.55 -2.34 -34.34
CA ILE A 427 -8.72 -1.53 -34.72
C ILE A 427 -8.44 -0.79 -36.03
N LEU A 428 -7.25 -0.18 -36.17
CA LEU A 428 -6.83 0.50 -37.38
C LEU A 428 -6.72 -0.49 -38.55
N ALA A 429 -6.20 -1.68 -38.31
CA ALA A 429 -6.11 -2.72 -39.33
C ALA A 429 -7.49 -3.14 -39.84
N GLY A 430 -8.48 -3.35 -38.96
CA GLY A 430 -9.83 -3.64 -39.43
C GLY A 430 -10.46 -2.47 -40.19
N ARG A 431 -10.22 -1.22 -39.77
CA ARG A 431 -10.69 -0.04 -40.50
C ARG A 431 -10.10 0.08 -41.91
N VAL A 432 -8.82 -0.24 -42.07
CA VAL A 432 -8.09 -0.10 -43.35
C VAL A 432 -8.34 -1.30 -44.28
N LEU A 433 -8.39 -2.52 -43.74
CA LEU A 433 -8.51 -3.76 -44.50
C LEU A 433 -9.96 -4.16 -44.79
N GLY A 434 -10.92 -3.67 -44.00
CA GLY A 434 -12.31 -4.07 -44.04
C GLY A 434 -12.57 -5.47 -43.46
N PRO A 435 -13.85 -5.83 -43.26
CA PRO A 435 -14.24 -7.06 -42.55
C PRO A 435 -13.75 -8.34 -43.23
N GLN A 436 -13.68 -8.40 -44.57
CA GLN A 436 -13.24 -9.60 -45.28
C GLN A 436 -11.76 -9.95 -45.00
N HIS A 437 -10.84 -9.02 -45.21
CA HIS A 437 -9.41 -9.25 -44.97
C HIS A 437 -9.08 -9.29 -43.48
N PHE A 438 -9.73 -8.46 -42.66
CA PHE A 438 -9.58 -8.52 -41.21
C PHE A 438 -10.06 -9.87 -40.64
N GLY A 439 -11.12 -10.43 -41.23
CA GLY A 439 -11.63 -11.76 -40.89
C GLY A 439 -10.67 -12.88 -41.25
N LYS A 440 -10.07 -12.87 -42.45
CA LYS A 440 -9.00 -13.82 -42.83
C LYS A 440 -7.81 -13.76 -41.86
N ALA A 441 -7.36 -12.56 -41.48
CA ALA A 441 -6.28 -12.41 -40.51
C ALA A 441 -6.66 -12.97 -39.13
N ASN A 442 -7.88 -12.70 -38.66
CA ASN A 442 -8.34 -13.25 -37.38
C ASN A 442 -8.56 -14.77 -37.43
N LEU A 443 -8.90 -15.32 -38.59
CA LEU A 443 -8.96 -16.77 -38.79
C LEU A 443 -7.58 -17.41 -38.65
N VAL A 444 -6.53 -16.78 -39.22
CA VAL A 444 -5.13 -17.20 -39.00
C VAL A 444 -4.79 -17.20 -37.51
N ILE A 445 -5.12 -16.12 -36.78
CA ILE A 445 -4.88 -16.02 -35.32
C ILE A 445 -5.64 -17.12 -34.55
N ALA A 446 -6.87 -17.44 -34.94
CA ALA A 446 -7.68 -18.48 -34.32
C ALA A 446 -7.07 -19.87 -34.49
N ILE A 447 -6.71 -20.24 -35.72
CA ILE A 447 -6.09 -21.52 -36.04
C ILE A 447 -4.72 -21.62 -35.33
N ALA A 448 -3.92 -20.56 -35.39
CA ALA A 448 -2.64 -20.49 -34.72
C ALA A 448 -2.74 -20.67 -33.19
N SER A 449 -3.82 -20.22 -32.56
CA SER A 449 -4.03 -20.40 -31.11
C SER A 449 -4.11 -21.88 -30.69
N PHE A 450 -4.56 -22.77 -31.58
CA PHE A 450 -4.52 -24.21 -31.38
C PHE A 450 -3.17 -24.82 -31.80
N ILE A 451 -2.64 -24.41 -32.96
CA ILE A 451 -1.35 -24.93 -33.46
C ILE A 451 -0.23 -24.63 -32.46
N GLN A 452 -0.19 -23.43 -31.87
CA GLN A 452 0.88 -23.00 -30.96
C GLN A 452 0.97 -23.86 -29.68
N ILE A 453 -0.08 -24.61 -29.31
CA ILE A 453 -0.05 -25.51 -28.15
C ILE A 453 1.08 -26.53 -28.31
N LEU A 454 1.31 -27.00 -29.55
CA LEU A 454 2.33 -28.00 -29.86
C LEU A 454 3.76 -27.46 -29.62
N PRO A 455 4.25 -26.40 -30.31
CA PRO A 455 5.60 -25.91 -30.07
C PRO A 455 5.77 -25.31 -28.68
N MET A 456 4.73 -24.72 -28.07
CA MET A 456 4.83 -24.18 -26.72
C MET A 456 4.90 -25.28 -25.66
N MET A 457 4.11 -26.36 -25.79
CA MET A 457 4.00 -27.53 -24.89
C MET A 457 3.91 -27.24 -23.38
N GLY A 458 3.87 -25.99 -22.93
CA GLY A 458 3.99 -25.58 -21.52
C GLY A 458 5.37 -25.04 -21.09
N PHE A 459 6.37 -24.98 -22.00
CA PHE A 459 7.75 -24.54 -21.70
C PHE A 459 7.81 -23.15 -21.06
N GLN A 460 6.96 -22.22 -21.50
CA GLN A 460 6.86 -20.87 -20.93
C GLN A 460 6.57 -20.89 -19.42
N TRP A 461 5.73 -21.81 -18.96
CA TRP A 461 5.39 -21.91 -17.54
C TRP A 461 6.54 -22.52 -16.75
N ALA A 462 7.21 -23.54 -17.29
CA ALA A 462 8.40 -24.14 -16.67
C ALA A 462 9.52 -23.10 -16.49
N LEU A 463 9.82 -22.33 -17.54
CA LEU A 463 10.82 -21.26 -17.54
C LEU A 463 10.45 -20.06 -16.67
N SER A 464 9.16 -19.82 -16.45
CA SER A 464 8.71 -18.79 -15.52
C SER A 464 8.82 -19.24 -14.05
N LYS A 465 8.73 -20.54 -13.78
CA LYS A 465 8.63 -21.10 -12.42
C LYS A 465 9.97 -21.58 -11.88
N PHE A 466 10.58 -22.57 -12.53
CA PHE A 466 11.73 -23.30 -11.97
C PHE A 466 12.98 -22.43 -11.76
N PRO A 467 13.34 -21.46 -12.63
CA PRO A 467 14.51 -20.60 -12.38
C PRO A 467 14.41 -19.76 -11.09
N SER A 468 13.20 -19.50 -10.60
CA SER A 468 12.97 -18.76 -9.35
C SER A 468 13.24 -19.60 -8.10
N SER A 469 13.14 -20.93 -8.21
CA SER A 469 13.30 -21.88 -7.09
C SER A 469 14.76 -22.32 -6.89
N GLU A 470 15.63 -22.07 -7.86
CA GLU A 470 17.04 -22.45 -7.78
C GLU A 470 17.86 -21.40 -7.00
N PRO A 471 18.64 -21.79 -5.98
CA PRO A 471 19.37 -20.84 -5.14
C PRO A 471 20.66 -20.32 -5.79
N SER A 472 21.32 -21.13 -6.63
CA SER A 472 22.61 -20.78 -7.22
C SER A 472 22.49 -20.31 -8.68
N ARG A 473 23.32 -19.33 -9.06
CA ARG A 473 23.37 -18.84 -10.45
C ARG A 473 23.76 -19.92 -11.46
N PRO A 474 24.76 -20.80 -11.22
CA PRO A 474 25.10 -21.87 -12.15
C PRO A 474 23.94 -22.86 -12.38
N ALA A 475 23.18 -23.20 -11.33
CA ALA A 475 22.01 -24.06 -11.47
C ALA A 475 20.91 -23.42 -12.33
N ARG A 476 20.65 -22.11 -12.14
CA ARG A 476 19.71 -21.35 -12.99
C ARG A 476 20.16 -21.33 -14.46
N GLU A 477 21.44 -21.08 -14.71
CA GLU A 477 22.01 -21.07 -16.07
C GLU A 477 21.84 -22.43 -16.75
N LYS A 478 22.14 -23.51 -16.03
CA LYS A 478 22.01 -24.89 -16.51
C LYS A 478 20.54 -25.25 -16.83
N LEU A 479 19.62 -24.92 -15.93
CA LEU A 479 18.19 -25.17 -16.09
C LEU A 479 17.60 -24.38 -17.28
N VAL A 480 17.88 -23.08 -17.37
CA VAL A 480 17.37 -22.21 -18.45
C VAL A 480 17.92 -22.68 -19.80
N SER A 481 19.22 -22.97 -19.89
CA SER A 481 19.86 -23.43 -21.14
C SER A 481 19.35 -24.80 -21.58
N THR A 482 19.20 -25.74 -20.63
CA THR A 482 18.65 -27.08 -20.92
C THR A 482 17.22 -26.96 -21.44
N THR A 483 16.37 -26.19 -20.76
CA THR A 483 14.95 -26.05 -21.12
C THR A 483 14.76 -25.35 -22.47
N LEU A 484 15.53 -24.30 -22.77
CA LEU A 484 15.46 -23.63 -24.08
C LEU A 484 16.01 -24.50 -25.21
N SER A 485 17.01 -25.35 -24.93
CA SER A 485 17.52 -26.32 -25.92
C SER A 485 16.49 -27.41 -26.20
N MET A 486 15.80 -27.92 -25.16
CA MET A 486 14.68 -28.84 -25.32
C MET A 486 13.56 -28.22 -26.17
N PHE A 487 13.18 -26.97 -25.88
CA PHE A 487 12.21 -26.24 -26.69
C PHE A 487 12.67 -26.10 -28.14
N GLY A 488 13.93 -25.74 -28.39
CA GLY A 488 14.46 -25.61 -29.76
C GLY A 488 14.36 -26.90 -30.56
N LEU A 489 14.80 -28.02 -29.98
CA LEU A 489 14.71 -29.35 -30.61
C LEU A 489 13.25 -29.75 -30.86
N TRP A 490 12.38 -29.56 -29.87
CA TRP A 490 10.95 -29.86 -29.97
C TRP A 490 10.24 -29.00 -31.03
N ALA A 491 10.53 -27.71 -31.05
CA ALA A 491 9.96 -26.77 -32.01
C ALA A 491 10.35 -27.14 -33.46
N VAL A 492 11.60 -27.55 -33.71
CA VAL A 492 12.03 -28.02 -35.04
C VAL A 492 11.24 -29.26 -35.47
N LEU A 493 11.06 -30.23 -34.57
CA LEU A 493 10.25 -31.42 -34.85
C LEU A 493 8.78 -31.07 -35.14
N CYS A 494 8.18 -30.21 -34.31
CA CYS A 494 6.82 -29.73 -34.54
C CYS A 494 6.68 -29.00 -35.88
N LEU A 495 7.68 -28.18 -36.27
CA LEU A 495 7.64 -27.42 -37.51
C LEU A 495 7.67 -28.36 -38.72
N ALA A 496 8.55 -29.36 -38.70
CA ALA A 496 8.61 -30.39 -39.74
C ALA A 496 7.29 -31.19 -39.83
N ALA A 497 6.74 -31.61 -38.69
CA ALA A 497 5.48 -32.35 -38.65
C ALA A 497 4.29 -31.50 -39.16
N LEU A 498 4.17 -30.25 -38.72
CA LEU A 498 3.07 -29.37 -39.10
C LEU A 498 3.15 -28.92 -40.56
N THR A 499 4.35 -28.70 -41.08
CA THR A 499 4.56 -28.38 -42.50
C THR A 499 4.21 -29.57 -43.39
N PHE A 500 4.56 -30.80 -42.97
CA PHE A 500 4.14 -32.03 -43.65
C PHE A 500 2.61 -32.21 -43.60
N LEU A 501 1.99 -32.01 -42.45
CA LEU A 501 0.54 -32.17 -42.24
C LEU A 501 -0.31 -31.00 -42.76
N ARG A 502 0.30 -29.95 -43.34
CA ARG A 502 -0.39 -28.71 -43.73
C ARG A 502 -1.62 -28.93 -44.60
N GLY A 503 -1.55 -29.87 -45.56
CA GLY A 503 -2.64 -30.16 -46.48
C GLY A 503 -3.81 -30.88 -45.80
N ALA A 504 -3.51 -31.82 -44.91
CA ALA A 504 -4.53 -32.53 -44.13
C ALA A 504 -5.26 -31.59 -43.16
N ILE A 505 -4.53 -30.67 -42.52
CA ILE A 505 -5.11 -29.64 -41.64
C ILE A 505 -5.98 -28.67 -42.44
N ALA A 506 -5.52 -28.23 -43.62
CA ALA A 506 -6.28 -27.36 -44.51
C ALA A 506 -7.61 -28.02 -44.93
N GLY A 507 -7.57 -29.30 -45.30
CA GLY A 507 -8.75 -30.09 -45.68
C GLY A 507 -9.75 -30.27 -44.55
N SER A 508 -9.29 -30.58 -43.33
CA SER A 508 -10.19 -30.80 -42.19
C SER A 508 -10.91 -29.53 -41.73
N LEU A 509 -10.22 -28.38 -41.79
CA LEU A 509 -10.79 -27.07 -41.41
C LEU A 509 -11.53 -26.38 -42.56
N ASN A 510 -11.49 -26.93 -43.78
CA ASN A 510 -12.04 -26.34 -45.00
C ASN A 510 -11.52 -24.90 -45.24
N VAL A 511 -10.20 -24.73 -45.18
CA VAL A 511 -9.52 -23.44 -45.41
C VAL A 511 -8.37 -23.59 -46.40
N PRO A 512 -8.00 -22.53 -47.14
CA PRO A 512 -6.83 -22.57 -48.04
C PRO A 512 -5.54 -22.94 -47.31
N ALA A 513 -4.66 -23.70 -47.97
CA ALA A 513 -3.35 -24.08 -47.43
C ALA A 513 -2.44 -22.89 -47.08
N GLU A 514 -2.64 -21.74 -47.74
CA GLU A 514 -1.98 -20.47 -47.43
C GLU A 514 -2.32 -19.99 -46.01
N ILE A 515 -3.59 -20.06 -45.61
CA ILE A 515 -4.04 -19.68 -44.25
C ILE A 515 -3.39 -20.59 -43.20
N ILE A 516 -3.24 -21.89 -43.49
CA ILE A 516 -2.54 -22.82 -42.59
C ILE A 516 -1.05 -22.48 -42.51
N THR A 517 -0.42 -22.13 -43.63
CA THR A 517 0.99 -21.73 -43.66
C THR A 517 1.22 -20.47 -42.81
N ASP A 518 0.38 -19.44 -43.00
CA ASP A 518 0.41 -18.22 -42.19
C ASP A 518 0.15 -18.52 -40.70
N SER A 519 -0.74 -19.46 -40.40
CA SER A 519 -1.06 -19.87 -39.02
C SER A 519 0.10 -20.59 -38.35
N ILE A 520 0.82 -21.45 -39.09
CA ILE A 520 2.04 -22.11 -38.62
C ILE A 520 3.09 -21.03 -38.33
N ILE A 521 3.39 -20.14 -39.28
CA ILE A 521 4.38 -19.07 -39.09
C ILE A 521 4.04 -18.22 -37.85
N PHE A 522 2.79 -17.74 -37.76
CA PHE A 522 2.35 -16.91 -36.63
C PHE A 522 2.42 -17.67 -35.29
N SER A 523 2.04 -18.95 -35.26
CA SER A 523 2.12 -19.79 -34.06
C SER A 523 3.57 -19.97 -33.58
N PHE A 524 4.52 -20.13 -34.51
CA PHE A 524 5.94 -20.28 -34.18
C PHE A 524 6.57 -18.96 -33.72
N CYS A 525 6.26 -17.82 -34.36
CA CYS A 525 6.68 -16.51 -33.87
C CYS A 525 6.15 -16.24 -32.46
N THR A 526 4.89 -16.61 -32.20
CA THR A 526 4.27 -16.48 -30.87
C THR A 526 4.95 -17.39 -29.86
N ALA A 527 5.16 -18.66 -30.18
CA ALA A 527 5.84 -19.62 -29.31
C ALA A 527 7.27 -19.16 -28.98
N LEU A 528 8.03 -18.74 -29.99
CA LEU A 528 9.40 -18.24 -29.83
C LEU A 528 9.43 -17.04 -28.88
N TYR A 529 8.59 -16.03 -29.11
CA TYR A 529 8.51 -14.86 -28.24
C TYR A 529 8.12 -15.22 -26.80
N VAL A 530 7.03 -15.96 -26.63
CA VAL A 530 6.50 -16.27 -25.30
C VAL A 530 7.47 -17.15 -24.52
N VAL A 531 8.06 -18.17 -25.14
CA VAL A 531 9.00 -19.08 -24.46
C VAL A 531 10.32 -18.39 -24.16
N ILE A 532 10.91 -17.62 -25.09
CA ILE A 532 12.20 -16.92 -24.85
C ILE A 532 12.05 -15.78 -23.85
N SER A 533 10.90 -15.10 -23.77
CA SER A 533 10.69 -14.02 -22.79
C SER A 533 10.35 -14.53 -21.39
N SER A 534 9.89 -15.78 -21.25
CA SER A 534 9.45 -16.35 -19.96
C SER A 534 10.53 -16.50 -18.88
N PRO A 535 11.79 -16.87 -19.19
CA PRO A 535 12.87 -16.88 -18.20
C PRO A 535 13.08 -15.53 -17.52
N LEU A 536 12.78 -14.41 -18.18
CA LEU A 536 12.90 -13.08 -17.56
C LEU A 536 11.96 -12.95 -16.35
N LEU A 537 10.78 -13.58 -16.37
CA LEU A 537 9.89 -13.65 -15.22
C LEU A 537 10.48 -14.53 -14.10
N GLY A 538 10.97 -15.72 -14.44
CA GLY A 538 11.56 -16.65 -13.45
C GLY A 538 12.84 -16.13 -12.81
N LEU A 539 13.63 -15.35 -13.55
CA LEU A 539 14.83 -14.66 -13.07
C LEU A 539 14.54 -13.32 -12.39
N GLN A 540 13.25 -12.95 -12.26
CA GLN A 540 12.81 -11.70 -11.64
C GLN A 540 13.33 -10.43 -12.34
N ARG A 541 13.58 -10.52 -13.65
CA ARG A 541 13.99 -9.44 -14.56
C ARG A 541 12.77 -8.74 -15.17
N PHE A 542 12.01 -8.16 -14.26
CA PHE A 542 10.70 -7.56 -14.48
C PHE A 542 10.73 -6.40 -15.48
N ALA A 543 11.71 -5.49 -15.37
CA ALA A 543 11.83 -4.36 -16.26
C ALA A 543 12.07 -4.81 -17.71
N GLU A 544 12.95 -5.78 -17.90
CA GLU A 544 13.28 -6.35 -19.21
C GLU A 544 12.08 -7.10 -19.81
N ARG A 545 11.31 -7.81 -18.99
CA ARG A 545 10.07 -8.45 -19.44
C ARG A 545 9.04 -7.43 -19.92
N GLY A 546 8.85 -6.33 -19.18
CA GLY A 546 7.94 -5.24 -19.54
C GLY A 546 8.38 -4.50 -20.80
N LEU A 547 9.67 -4.23 -20.94
CA LEU A 547 10.26 -3.66 -22.15
C LEU A 547 10.07 -4.57 -23.37
N SER A 548 10.14 -5.89 -23.20
CA SER A 548 9.89 -6.81 -24.30
C SER A 548 8.45 -6.73 -24.83
N GLU A 549 7.46 -6.48 -23.96
CA GLU A 549 6.08 -6.22 -24.41
C GLU A 549 5.97 -4.87 -25.08
N ALA A 550 6.68 -3.85 -24.58
CA ALA A 550 6.73 -2.55 -25.22
C ALA A 550 7.32 -2.63 -26.63
N VAL A 551 8.41 -3.40 -26.83
CA VAL A 551 8.99 -3.65 -28.16
C VAL A 551 7.94 -4.23 -29.11
N TYR A 552 7.24 -5.28 -28.71
CA TYR A 552 6.13 -5.84 -29.50
C TYR A 552 5.01 -4.80 -29.74
N GLY A 553 4.61 -4.10 -28.68
CA GLY A 553 3.50 -3.16 -28.66
C GLY A 553 3.67 -1.96 -29.59
N PHE A 554 4.86 -1.37 -29.59
CA PHE A 554 5.17 -0.15 -30.33
C PHE A 554 5.75 -0.42 -31.72
N SER A 555 6.33 -1.60 -31.98
CA SER A 555 6.76 -1.96 -33.33
C SER A 555 5.58 -2.33 -34.24
N ALA A 556 4.51 -2.91 -33.69
CA ALA A 556 3.31 -3.27 -34.45
C ALA A 556 2.69 -2.11 -35.26
N PRO A 557 2.38 -0.92 -34.69
CA PRO A 557 1.83 0.17 -35.48
C PRO A 557 2.83 0.70 -36.53
N LEU A 558 4.13 0.66 -36.25
CA LEU A 558 5.17 1.12 -37.19
C LEU A 558 5.27 0.19 -38.41
N PHE A 559 5.36 -1.12 -38.19
CA PHE A 559 5.38 -2.09 -39.29
C PHE A 559 4.07 -2.05 -40.07
N PHE A 560 2.92 -1.93 -39.39
CA PHE A 560 1.64 -1.81 -40.07
C PHE A 560 1.58 -0.57 -40.95
N LEU A 561 2.05 0.58 -40.44
CA LEU A 561 2.11 1.82 -41.19
C LEU A 561 2.98 1.67 -42.45
N VAL A 562 4.13 1.01 -42.36
CA VAL A 562 4.99 0.72 -43.52
C VAL A 562 4.22 -0.06 -44.60
N PHE A 563 3.53 -1.14 -44.23
CA PHE A 563 2.73 -1.91 -45.19
C PHE A 563 1.60 -1.09 -45.82
N VAL A 564 0.92 -0.25 -45.05
CA VAL A 564 -0.15 0.63 -45.54
C VAL A 564 0.40 1.68 -46.52
N LEU A 565 1.56 2.28 -46.22
CA LEU A 565 2.21 3.27 -47.07
C LEU A 565 2.72 2.66 -48.39
N HIS A 566 3.13 1.39 -48.38
CA HIS A 566 3.50 0.65 -49.60
C HIS A 566 2.29 0.12 -50.39
N GLY A 567 1.07 0.51 -50.00
CA GLY A 567 -0.17 0.13 -50.72
C GLY A 567 -0.63 -1.30 -50.47
N THR A 568 0.03 -2.08 -49.61
CA THR A 568 -0.39 -3.46 -49.29
C THR A 568 -1.57 -3.46 -48.32
N ARG A 569 -2.77 -3.73 -48.83
CA ARG A 569 -4.02 -3.77 -48.05
C ARG A 569 -4.64 -5.16 -48.01
N THR A 570 -3.83 -6.18 -47.76
CA THR A 570 -4.26 -7.57 -47.65
C THR A 570 -4.17 -8.06 -46.21
N TYR A 571 -4.74 -9.23 -45.93
CA TYR A 571 -4.67 -9.82 -44.60
C TYR A 571 -3.23 -10.20 -44.19
N HIS A 572 -2.34 -10.47 -45.16
CA HIS A 572 -0.93 -10.73 -44.90
C HIS A 572 -0.23 -9.55 -44.24
N ALA A 573 -0.60 -8.31 -44.57
CA ALA A 573 0.03 -7.11 -44.01
C ALA A 573 -0.05 -7.10 -42.48
N ILE A 574 -1.20 -7.41 -41.90
CA ILE A 574 -1.36 -7.45 -40.44
C ILE A 574 -0.71 -8.70 -39.83
N ILE A 575 -0.77 -9.87 -40.49
CA ILE A 575 -0.12 -11.08 -39.97
C ILE A 575 1.41 -10.91 -39.93
N LEU A 576 2.01 -10.43 -41.03
CA LEU A 576 3.45 -10.16 -41.11
C LEU A 576 3.87 -9.08 -40.12
N THR A 577 3.08 -8.01 -39.96
CA THR A 577 3.28 -6.99 -38.92
C THR A 577 3.42 -7.63 -37.55
N LEU A 578 2.48 -8.50 -37.16
CA LEU A 578 2.50 -9.15 -35.86
C LEU A 578 3.68 -10.12 -35.73
N CYS A 579 3.97 -10.91 -36.77
CA CYS A 579 5.13 -11.82 -36.80
C CYS A 579 6.45 -11.06 -36.62
N LEU A 580 6.66 -9.97 -37.36
CA LEU A 580 7.85 -9.13 -37.26
C LEU A 580 7.99 -8.49 -35.86
N SER A 581 6.88 -8.02 -35.30
CA SER A 581 6.84 -7.44 -33.96
C SER A 581 7.19 -8.48 -32.87
N LEU A 582 6.64 -9.70 -32.99
CA LEU A 582 6.93 -10.82 -32.10
C LEU A 582 8.39 -11.28 -32.22
N ALA A 583 8.90 -11.38 -33.45
CA ALA A 583 10.29 -11.75 -33.72
C ALA A 583 11.26 -10.71 -33.13
N LEU A 584 11.00 -9.42 -33.30
CA LEU A 584 11.79 -8.34 -32.72
C LEU A 584 11.80 -8.41 -31.18
N ALA A 585 10.65 -8.66 -30.56
CA ALA A 585 10.54 -8.83 -29.12
C ALA A 585 11.25 -10.10 -28.61
N ALA A 586 11.23 -11.19 -29.39
CA ALA A 586 11.98 -12.42 -29.10
C ALA A 586 13.49 -12.18 -29.15
N VAL A 587 13.99 -11.48 -30.17
CA VAL A 587 15.41 -11.08 -30.29
C VAL A 587 15.84 -10.23 -29.10
N TYR A 588 15.03 -9.22 -28.73
CA TYR A 588 15.29 -8.39 -27.56
C TYR A 588 15.35 -9.22 -26.25
N SER A 589 14.40 -10.14 -26.06
CA SER A 589 14.40 -11.04 -24.90
C SER A 589 15.62 -11.95 -24.87
N GLY A 590 15.99 -12.54 -26.00
CA GLY A 590 17.17 -13.39 -26.15
C GLY A 590 18.46 -12.64 -25.88
N TRP A 591 18.60 -11.40 -26.38
CA TRP A 591 19.73 -10.53 -26.09
C TRP A 591 19.89 -10.27 -24.59
N ASN A 592 18.80 -10.02 -23.89
CA ASN A 592 18.83 -9.86 -22.44
C ASN A 592 19.22 -11.16 -21.71
N LEU A 593 18.91 -12.33 -22.27
CA LEU A 593 19.26 -13.63 -21.69
C LEU A 593 20.66 -14.14 -22.05
N ARG A 594 21.42 -13.45 -22.90
CA ARG A 594 22.73 -13.91 -23.40
C ARG A 594 23.72 -14.37 -22.32
N THR A 595 23.66 -13.78 -21.12
CA THR A 595 24.55 -14.13 -20.02
C THR A 595 24.18 -15.44 -19.33
N TYR A 596 22.95 -15.92 -19.54
CA TYR A 596 22.39 -17.16 -18.98
C TYR A 596 22.37 -18.31 -19.99
N LEU A 597 22.56 -18.03 -21.28
CA LEU A 597 22.66 -19.04 -22.34
C LEU A 597 24.08 -19.59 -22.36
N LYS A 598 24.25 -20.79 -21.81
CA LYS A 598 25.50 -21.54 -21.81
C LYS A 598 25.26 -22.89 -22.49
N PRO A 599 26.23 -23.44 -23.25
CA PRO A 599 26.09 -24.75 -23.89
C PRO A 599 26.25 -25.87 -22.84
N ILE A 600 25.35 -25.94 -21.87
CA ILE A 600 25.39 -26.87 -20.73
C ILE A 600 24.03 -27.56 -20.62
N PHE A 601 24.05 -28.89 -20.51
CA PHE A 601 22.86 -29.73 -20.42
C PHE A 601 22.76 -30.45 -19.08
N ASP A 602 21.56 -30.50 -18.51
CA ASP A 602 21.25 -31.27 -17.30
C ASP A 602 20.20 -32.37 -17.56
N PRO A 603 20.59 -33.65 -17.59
CA PRO A 603 19.64 -34.75 -17.71
C PRO A 603 18.59 -34.78 -16.59
N ALA A 604 18.92 -34.33 -15.38
CA ALA A 604 18.00 -34.33 -14.24
C ALA A 604 16.88 -33.29 -14.42
N ALA A 605 17.19 -32.15 -15.03
CA ALA A 605 16.21 -31.09 -15.30
C ALA A 605 15.16 -31.54 -16.34
N ILE A 606 15.53 -32.39 -17.30
CA ILE A 606 14.65 -32.86 -18.37
C ILE A 606 13.40 -33.53 -17.80
N ARG A 607 13.57 -34.48 -16.87
CA ARG A 607 12.45 -35.26 -16.32
C ARG A 607 11.47 -34.39 -15.53
N ILE A 608 12.00 -33.41 -14.81
CA ILE A 608 11.21 -32.46 -14.00
C ILE A 608 10.44 -31.51 -14.91
N VAL A 609 11.12 -30.92 -15.91
CA VAL A 609 10.52 -29.98 -16.84
C VAL A 609 9.46 -30.66 -17.70
N PHE A 610 9.77 -31.82 -18.28
CA PHE A 610 8.88 -32.49 -19.24
C PHE A 610 7.50 -32.83 -18.63
N SER A 611 7.50 -33.45 -17.45
CA SER A 611 6.27 -33.80 -16.73
C SER A 611 5.40 -32.57 -16.42
N TYR A 612 6.05 -31.45 -16.09
CA TYR A 612 5.35 -30.19 -15.81
C TYR A 612 4.78 -29.54 -17.08
N THR A 613 5.55 -29.54 -18.17
CA THR A 613 5.12 -28.95 -19.45
C THR A 613 3.83 -29.61 -19.95
N LEU A 614 3.75 -30.95 -19.94
CA LEU A 614 2.57 -31.68 -20.40
C LEU A 614 1.29 -31.28 -19.68
N MET A 615 1.32 -31.13 -18.36
CA MET A 615 0.17 -30.67 -17.58
C MET A 615 -0.17 -29.20 -17.90
N ALA A 616 0.86 -28.35 -18.04
CA ALA A 616 0.68 -26.93 -18.35
C ALA A 616 0.12 -26.69 -19.76
N ALA A 617 0.24 -27.64 -20.69
CA ALA A 617 -0.38 -27.56 -22.02
C ALA A 617 -1.92 -27.51 -21.96
N LEU A 618 -2.55 -28.08 -20.92
CA LEU A 618 -4.01 -28.00 -20.73
C LEU A 618 -4.50 -26.56 -20.51
N ASN A 619 -3.68 -25.70 -19.91
CA ASN A 619 -3.99 -24.27 -19.78
C ASN A 619 -3.96 -23.56 -21.14
N LEU A 620 -3.04 -23.94 -22.04
CA LEU A 620 -2.99 -23.39 -23.39
C LEU A 620 -4.22 -23.81 -24.22
N LEU A 621 -4.63 -25.09 -24.10
CA LEU A 621 -5.84 -25.59 -24.72
C LEU A 621 -7.07 -24.80 -24.29
N THR A 622 -7.16 -24.51 -22.99
CA THR A 622 -8.27 -23.73 -22.44
C THR A 622 -8.34 -22.32 -23.03
N ALA A 623 -7.20 -21.64 -23.15
CA ALA A 623 -7.13 -20.32 -23.77
C ALA A 623 -7.53 -20.35 -25.26
N ALA A 624 -7.10 -21.38 -25.99
CA ALA A 624 -7.49 -21.58 -27.40
C ALA A 624 -9.01 -21.80 -27.54
N CYS A 625 -9.62 -22.59 -26.66
CA CYS A 625 -11.08 -22.83 -26.63
C CYS A 625 -11.90 -21.58 -26.27
N ILE A 626 -11.28 -20.54 -25.71
CA ILE A 626 -11.95 -19.25 -25.47
C ILE A 626 -11.89 -18.37 -26.73
N VAL A 627 -10.71 -18.24 -27.34
CA VAL A 627 -10.47 -17.24 -28.39
C VAL A 627 -10.80 -17.76 -29.79
N GLY A 628 -10.65 -19.06 -30.03
CA GLY A 628 -10.73 -19.67 -31.35
C GLY A 628 -12.14 -20.01 -31.86
N PRO A 629 -13.03 -20.67 -31.08
CA PRO A 629 -14.24 -21.31 -31.62
C PRO A 629 -15.17 -20.38 -32.40
N GLY A 630 -15.42 -19.17 -31.90
CA GLY A 630 -16.27 -18.20 -32.60
C GLY A 630 -15.79 -17.92 -34.03
N ARG A 631 -14.48 -17.75 -34.22
CA ARG A 631 -13.87 -17.48 -35.53
C ARG A 631 -13.89 -18.71 -36.44
N LEU A 632 -13.58 -19.89 -35.89
CA LEU A 632 -13.57 -21.14 -36.65
C LEU A 632 -14.98 -21.52 -37.14
N PHE A 633 -15.97 -21.43 -36.26
CA PHE A 633 -17.35 -21.79 -36.59
C PHE A 633 -18.00 -20.76 -37.52
N LEU A 634 -17.78 -19.46 -37.31
CA LEU A 634 -18.26 -18.46 -38.26
C LEU A 634 -17.66 -18.65 -39.65
N ASN A 635 -16.37 -19.00 -39.76
CA ASN A 635 -15.78 -19.31 -41.06
C ASN A 635 -16.38 -20.58 -41.69
N ARG A 636 -16.67 -21.60 -40.88
CA ARG A 636 -17.20 -22.87 -41.38
C ARG A 636 -18.67 -22.77 -41.83
N PHE A 637 -19.51 -22.04 -41.09
CA PHE A 637 -20.94 -21.93 -41.37
C PHE A 637 -21.31 -20.72 -42.23
N PHE A 638 -20.45 -19.70 -42.28
CA PHE A 638 -20.64 -18.49 -43.07
C PHE A 638 -19.37 -18.24 -43.90
N ASP A 639 -18.66 -17.15 -43.63
CA ASP A 639 -17.49 -16.73 -44.40
C ASP A 639 -16.52 -15.89 -43.55
N ALA A 640 -15.40 -15.52 -44.16
CA ALA A 640 -14.41 -14.64 -43.53
C ALA A 640 -14.99 -13.25 -43.17
N HIS A 641 -16.01 -12.77 -43.88
CA HIS A 641 -16.64 -11.48 -43.57
C HIS A 641 -17.27 -11.48 -42.18
N GLN A 642 -18.06 -12.53 -41.87
CA GLN A 642 -18.67 -12.69 -40.54
C GLN A 642 -17.60 -12.87 -39.44
N VAL A 643 -16.49 -13.55 -39.74
CA VAL A 643 -15.34 -13.63 -38.83
C VAL A 643 -14.76 -12.25 -38.54
N GLY A 644 -14.69 -11.38 -39.55
CA GLY A 644 -14.23 -10.01 -39.42
C GLY A 644 -15.12 -9.17 -38.51
N ILE A 645 -16.44 -9.26 -38.70
CA ILE A 645 -17.41 -8.57 -37.84
C ILE A 645 -17.30 -9.06 -36.40
N PHE A 646 -17.35 -10.38 -36.17
CA PHE A 646 -17.17 -10.96 -34.84
C PHE A 646 -15.86 -10.49 -34.19
N SER A 647 -14.77 -10.49 -34.95
CA SER A 647 -13.46 -10.10 -34.44
C SER A 647 -13.41 -8.62 -34.08
N ALA A 648 -14.14 -7.74 -34.78
CA ALA A 648 -14.25 -6.33 -34.40
C ALA A 648 -15.00 -6.17 -33.06
N TYR A 649 -16.13 -6.85 -32.90
CA TYR A 649 -16.88 -6.87 -31.63
C TYR A 649 -16.03 -7.44 -30.48
N PHE A 650 -15.39 -8.60 -30.69
CA PHE A 650 -14.50 -9.23 -29.71
C PHE A 650 -13.32 -8.32 -29.33
N THR A 651 -12.69 -7.67 -30.31
CA THR A 651 -11.58 -6.74 -30.10
C THR A 651 -12.03 -5.50 -29.32
N SER A 652 -13.23 -5.01 -29.59
CA SER A 652 -13.80 -3.83 -28.93
C SER A 652 -14.27 -4.05 -27.48
N THR A 653 -14.41 -5.31 -27.04
CA THR A 653 -14.91 -5.65 -25.70
C THR A 653 -14.03 -6.69 -24.99
N ALA A 654 -14.10 -7.95 -25.40
CA ALA A 654 -13.45 -9.09 -24.74
C ALA A 654 -11.93 -8.92 -24.68
N GLN A 655 -11.30 -8.42 -25.73
CA GLN A 655 -9.86 -8.17 -25.73
C GLN A 655 -9.45 -7.09 -24.72
N ILE A 656 -10.26 -6.04 -24.57
CA ILE A 656 -10.05 -4.98 -23.58
C ILE A 656 -10.23 -5.56 -22.17
N SER A 657 -11.25 -6.39 -21.97
CA SER A 657 -11.47 -7.11 -20.71
C SER A 657 -10.27 -7.98 -20.33
N LEU A 658 -9.71 -8.74 -21.27
CA LEU A 658 -8.51 -9.55 -21.05
C LEU A 658 -7.28 -8.70 -20.69
N ALA A 659 -7.13 -7.51 -21.29
CA ALA A 659 -6.06 -6.58 -20.93
C ALA A 659 -6.21 -6.06 -19.49
N PHE A 660 -7.42 -5.66 -19.09
CA PHE A 660 -7.72 -5.27 -17.70
C PHE A 660 -7.51 -6.42 -16.73
N LEU A 661 -7.98 -7.62 -17.09
CA LEU A 661 -7.82 -8.81 -16.29
C LEU A 661 -6.34 -9.06 -16.01
N TYR A 662 -5.48 -8.99 -17.02
CA TYR A 662 -4.05 -9.15 -16.83
C TYR A 662 -3.47 -8.12 -15.84
N ILE A 663 -3.82 -6.84 -16.00
CA ILE A 663 -3.38 -5.77 -15.08
C ILE A 663 -3.84 -6.09 -13.66
N ILE A 664 -5.09 -6.50 -13.49
CA ILE A 664 -5.65 -6.84 -12.17
C ILE A 664 -4.96 -8.06 -11.59
N THR A 665 -4.86 -9.17 -12.32
CA THR A 665 -4.28 -10.43 -11.81
C THR A 665 -2.80 -10.30 -11.48
N SER A 666 -2.08 -9.46 -12.23
CA SER A 666 -0.69 -9.16 -11.93
C SER A 666 -0.52 -8.64 -10.48
N VAL A 667 -1.43 -7.79 -10.01
CA VAL A 667 -1.39 -7.24 -8.64
C VAL A 667 -2.16 -8.14 -7.65
N LEU A 668 -3.29 -8.68 -8.08
CA LEU A 668 -4.22 -9.42 -7.24
C LEU A 668 -3.64 -10.75 -6.78
N VAL A 669 -2.98 -11.51 -7.67
CA VAL A 669 -2.46 -12.84 -7.33
C VAL A 669 -1.43 -12.74 -6.19
N PRO A 670 -0.40 -11.89 -6.24
CA PRO A 670 0.55 -11.73 -5.13
C PRO A 670 -0.10 -11.25 -3.82
N VAL A 671 -1.06 -10.33 -3.89
CA VAL A 671 -1.76 -9.80 -2.71
C VAL A 671 -2.64 -10.87 -2.07
N ALA A 672 -3.30 -11.69 -2.88
CA ALA A 672 -4.19 -12.75 -2.43
C ALA A 672 -3.46 -14.07 -2.09
N SER A 673 -2.12 -14.11 -2.16
CA SER A 673 -1.31 -15.28 -1.80
C SER A 673 -1.10 -15.47 -0.30
N ASN A 674 -1.40 -14.45 0.54
CA ASN A 674 -1.42 -14.60 1.99
C ASN A 674 -2.86 -14.64 2.54
N PRO A 675 -3.11 -15.27 3.71
CA PRO A 675 -4.48 -15.49 4.20
C PRO A 675 -5.28 -14.19 4.45
N GLU A 676 -4.62 -13.15 4.99
CA GLU A 676 -5.27 -11.87 5.28
C GLU A 676 -5.69 -11.13 4.00
N GLY A 677 -4.78 -11.06 3.02
CA GLY A 677 -4.99 -10.44 1.72
C GLY A 677 -6.00 -11.22 0.88
N GLN A 678 -6.03 -12.54 1.00
CA GLN A 678 -7.06 -13.37 0.40
C GLN A 678 -8.46 -13.05 0.97
N ASN A 679 -8.57 -12.91 2.30
CA ASN A 679 -9.82 -12.55 2.96
C ASN A 679 -10.25 -11.11 2.65
N GLU A 680 -9.32 -10.16 2.55
CA GLU A 680 -9.61 -8.78 2.14
C GLU A 680 -10.04 -8.71 0.67
N ALA A 681 -9.42 -9.49 -0.22
CA ALA A 681 -9.78 -9.54 -1.64
C ALA A 681 -11.18 -10.12 -1.85
N TRP A 682 -11.53 -11.22 -1.18
CA TRP A 682 -12.88 -11.78 -1.24
C TRP A 682 -13.94 -10.85 -0.63
N ARG A 683 -13.64 -10.18 0.50
CA ARG A 683 -14.53 -9.17 1.09
C ARG A 683 -14.74 -7.98 0.16
N SER A 684 -13.68 -7.50 -0.48
CA SER A 684 -13.73 -6.39 -1.45
C SER A 684 -14.56 -6.76 -2.68
N LEU A 685 -14.34 -7.96 -3.23
CA LEU A 685 -15.13 -8.47 -4.36
C LEU A 685 -16.62 -8.59 -4.00
N ARG A 686 -16.96 -9.13 -2.82
CA ARG A 686 -18.36 -9.23 -2.35
C ARG A 686 -19.01 -7.86 -2.14
N ARG A 687 -18.28 -6.91 -1.52
CA ARG A 687 -18.79 -5.56 -1.23
C ARG A 687 -19.01 -4.74 -2.50
N LEU A 688 -18.11 -4.87 -3.47
CA LEU A 688 -18.13 -4.07 -4.70
C LEU A 688 -18.87 -4.74 -5.87
N ARG A 689 -19.33 -5.99 -5.74
CA ARG A 689 -19.91 -6.75 -6.85
C ARG A 689 -20.98 -6.02 -7.68
N PRO A 690 -22.01 -5.33 -7.13
CA PRO A 690 -23.02 -4.71 -7.99
C PRO A 690 -22.46 -3.47 -8.70
N ALA A 691 -21.61 -2.70 -8.02
CA ALA A 691 -20.97 -1.52 -8.59
C ALA A 691 -19.95 -1.89 -9.67
N LEU A 692 -19.16 -2.94 -9.45
CA LEU A 692 -18.18 -3.45 -10.42
C LEU A 692 -18.88 -4.04 -11.65
N ALA A 693 -19.99 -4.76 -11.47
CA ALA A 693 -20.80 -5.26 -12.58
C ALA A 693 -21.37 -4.13 -13.42
N ALA A 694 -22.00 -3.12 -12.79
CA ALA A 694 -22.55 -1.96 -13.51
C ALA A 694 -21.45 -1.15 -14.22
N ALA A 695 -20.34 -0.88 -13.53
CA ALA A 695 -19.21 -0.13 -14.09
C ALA A 695 -18.54 -0.86 -15.26
N SER A 696 -18.35 -2.18 -15.17
CA SER A 696 -17.76 -2.97 -16.25
C SER A 696 -18.69 -3.07 -17.47
N LEU A 697 -19.99 -3.26 -17.27
CA LEU A 697 -20.97 -3.23 -18.35
C LEU A 697 -21.00 -1.88 -19.07
N LEU A 698 -21.01 -0.78 -18.32
CA LEU A 698 -20.95 0.57 -18.88
C LEU A 698 -19.65 0.79 -19.65
N LEU A 699 -18.50 0.44 -19.06
CA LEU A 699 -17.19 0.58 -19.66
C LEU A 699 -17.09 -0.18 -20.99
N PHE A 700 -17.48 -1.45 -21.02
CA PHE A 700 -17.38 -2.27 -22.23
C PHE A 700 -18.43 -1.91 -23.30
N SER A 701 -19.58 -1.37 -22.89
CA SER A 701 -20.55 -0.82 -23.84
C SER A 701 -19.99 0.44 -24.50
N LEU A 702 -19.43 1.37 -23.71
CA LEU A 702 -18.79 2.58 -24.25
C LEU A 702 -17.58 2.25 -25.13
N SER A 703 -16.77 1.26 -24.75
CA SER A 703 -15.62 0.84 -25.56
C SER A 703 -16.05 0.21 -26.88
N ALA A 704 -17.12 -0.59 -26.89
CA ALA A 704 -17.71 -1.13 -28.11
C ALA A 704 -18.17 -0.03 -29.06
N VAL A 705 -18.96 0.93 -28.54
CA VAL A 705 -19.46 2.08 -29.30
C VAL A 705 -18.31 2.89 -29.89
N ALA A 706 -17.30 3.23 -29.09
CA ALA A 706 -16.16 4.01 -29.52
C ALA A 706 -15.32 3.28 -30.58
N ALA A 707 -14.97 2.02 -30.35
CA ALA A 707 -14.15 1.25 -31.28
C ALA A 707 -14.87 0.95 -32.59
N LEU A 708 -16.15 0.55 -32.56
CA LEU A 708 -16.95 0.31 -33.77
C LEU A 708 -17.12 1.59 -34.60
N SER A 709 -17.20 2.75 -33.95
CA SER A 709 -17.19 4.05 -34.64
C SER A 709 -15.88 4.28 -35.41
N ILE A 710 -14.75 3.81 -34.87
CA ILE A 710 -13.43 3.88 -35.53
C ILE A 710 -13.32 2.85 -36.67
N PHE A 711 -13.85 1.63 -36.50
CA PHE A 711 -13.90 0.59 -37.53
C PHE A 711 -14.71 1.04 -38.78
N GLY A 712 -15.70 1.90 -38.60
CA GLY A 712 -16.42 2.58 -39.68
C GLY A 712 -17.63 1.80 -40.23
N ARG A 713 -18.27 2.36 -41.26
CA ARG A 713 -19.60 1.94 -41.75
C ARG A 713 -19.70 0.51 -42.30
N GLN A 714 -18.57 -0.13 -42.60
CA GLN A 714 -18.55 -1.54 -43.05
C GLN A 714 -18.84 -2.54 -41.92
N TYR A 715 -18.83 -2.08 -40.67
CA TYR A 715 -19.14 -2.89 -39.50
C TYR A 715 -20.53 -2.50 -38.97
N PRO A 716 -21.47 -3.46 -38.88
CA PRO A 716 -22.85 -3.15 -38.52
C PRO A 716 -22.94 -2.74 -37.04
N PHE A 717 -23.78 -1.75 -36.77
CA PHE A 717 -24.00 -1.22 -35.43
C PHE A 717 -25.32 -1.76 -34.85
N HIS A 718 -25.24 -2.80 -34.01
CA HIS A 718 -26.40 -3.42 -33.41
C HIS A 718 -26.35 -3.32 -31.88
N TRP A 719 -27.31 -2.61 -31.28
CA TRP A 719 -27.38 -2.41 -29.83
C TRP A 719 -27.47 -3.72 -29.05
N ALA A 720 -28.24 -4.70 -29.54
CA ALA A 720 -28.32 -6.02 -28.91
C ALA A 720 -26.97 -6.74 -28.92
N TRP A 721 -26.18 -6.61 -29.99
CA TRP A 721 -24.86 -7.25 -30.08
C TRP A 721 -23.88 -6.55 -29.15
N ILE A 722 -23.87 -5.21 -29.13
CA ILE A 722 -23.05 -4.42 -28.21
C ILE A 722 -23.33 -4.83 -26.76
N ALA A 723 -24.59 -4.88 -26.35
CA ALA A 723 -24.97 -5.31 -25.00
C ALA A 723 -24.51 -6.75 -24.69
N THR A 724 -24.66 -7.67 -25.65
CA THR A 724 -24.24 -9.07 -25.50
C THR A 724 -22.73 -9.21 -25.34
N PHE A 725 -21.95 -8.53 -26.18
CA PHE A 725 -20.49 -8.56 -26.14
C PHE A 725 -19.92 -7.80 -24.93
N ALA A 726 -20.58 -6.73 -24.48
CA ALA A 726 -20.23 -6.03 -23.25
C ALA A 726 -20.50 -6.91 -22.02
N LEU A 727 -21.63 -7.64 -22.00
CA LEU A 727 -21.93 -8.62 -20.96
C LEU A 727 -20.91 -9.76 -20.96
N ALA A 728 -20.57 -10.31 -22.13
CA ALA A 728 -19.52 -11.32 -22.24
C ALA A 728 -18.18 -10.79 -21.69
N ALA A 729 -17.79 -9.56 -22.03
CA ALA A 729 -16.56 -8.93 -21.52
C ALA A 729 -16.57 -8.72 -20.00
N ALA A 730 -17.70 -8.30 -19.42
CA ALA A 730 -17.85 -8.18 -17.97
C ALA A 730 -17.74 -9.53 -17.27
N LEU A 731 -18.34 -10.58 -17.83
CA LEU A 731 -18.25 -11.95 -17.31
C LEU A 731 -16.85 -12.53 -17.45
N ILE A 732 -16.13 -12.28 -18.56
CA ILE A 732 -14.72 -12.62 -18.73
C ILE A 732 -13.87 -12.03 -17.61
N LEU A 733 -14.07 -10.73 -17.32
CA LEU A 733 -13.32 -10.02 -16.30
C LEU A 733 -13.58 -10.62 -14.91
N LEU A 734 -14.85 -10.82 -14.56
CA LEU A 734 -15.24 -11.38 -13.28
C LEU A 734 -14.76 -12.82 -13.11
N HIS A 735 -14.95 -13.65 -14.14
CA HIS A 735 -14.47 -15.03 -14.16
C HIS A 735 -12.96 -15.09 -13.94
N GLY A 736 -12.19 -14.27 -14.66
CA GLY A 736 -10.75 -14.22 -14.51
C GLY A 736 -10.29 -13.76 -13.13
N ILE A 737 -10.97 -12.78 -12.52
CA ILE A 737 -10.69 -12.33 -11.15
C ILE A 737 -10.93 -13.49 -10.16
N CYS A 738 -12.04 -14.21 -10.28
CA CYS A 738 -12.32 -15.39 -9.45
C CYS A 738 -11.27 -16.49 -9.65
N ALA A 739 -10.94 -16.81 -10.91
CA ALA A 739 -9.93 -17.81 -11.27
C ALA A 739 -8.57 -17.47 -10.64
N ALA A 740 -8.19 -16.19 -10.64
CA ALA A 740 -6.96 -15.71 -10.04
C ALA A 740 -6.97 -15.80 -8.50
N LEU A 741 -8.09 -15.49 -7.85
CA LEU A 741 -8.24 -15.64 -6.39
C LEU A 741 -8.14 -17.09 -5.93
N PHE A 742 -8.74 -18.03 -6.68
CA PHE A 742 -8.60 -19.46 -6.39
C PHE A 742 -7.18 -19.94 -6.62
N MET A 743 -6.56 -19.54 -7.74
CA MET A 743 -5.17 -19.87 -8.04
C MET A 743 -4.19 -19.38 -6.96
N ALA A 744 -4.45 -18.22 -6.35
CA ALA A 744 -3.58 -17.63 -5.33
C ALA A 744 -3.62 -18.37 -3.97
N ARG A 745 -4.59 -19.25 -3.72
CA ARG A 745 -4.81 -19.89 -2.42
C ARG A 745 -3.75 -20.95 -2.09
N ASP A 746 -3.75 -22.02 -2.85
CA ASP A 746 -3.01 -23.26 -2.60
C ASP A 746 -3.18 -24.21 -3.81
N PHE A 747 -2.60 -25.41 -3.72
CA PHE A 747 -2.69 -26.40 -4.81
C PHE A 747 -4.13 -26.86 -5.07
N SER A 748 -4.99 -26.91 -4.03
CA SER A 748 -6.40 -27.24 -4.19
C SER A 748 -7.14 -26.13 -4.96
N GLY A 749 -6.87 -24.86 -4.63
CA GLY A 749 -7.38 -23.69 -5.36
C GLY A 749 -6.91 -23.61 -6.81
N LEU A 750 -5.67 -24.02 -7.12
CA LEU A 750 -5.18 -24.12 -8.50
C LEU A 750 -6.01 -25.11 -9.32
N ARG A 751 -6.34 -26.29 -8.77
CA ARG A 751 -7.19 -27.28 -9.46
C ARG A 751 -8.58 -26.72 -9.74
N VAL A 752 -9.19 -26.04 -8.77
CA VAL A 752 -10.50 -25.36 -8.94
C VAL A 752 -10.39 -24.33 -10.06
N SER A 753 -9.35 -23.50 -10.07
CA SER A 753 -9.12 -22.50 -11.12
C SER A 753 -9.07 -23.14 -12.52
N VAL A 754 -8.28 -24.21 -12.69
CA VAL A 754 -8.13 -24.94 -13.97
C VAL A 754 -9.45 -25.54 -14.43
N VAL A 755 -10.20 -26.21 -13.56
CA VAL A 755 -11.49 -26.81 -13.92
C VAL A 755 -12.50 -25.75 -14.34
N GLY A 756 -12.59 -24.64 -13.62
CA GLY A 756 -13.49 -23.53 -14.00
C GLY A 756 -13.15 -22.94 -15.37
N ASN A 757 -11.86 -22.75 -15.66
CA ASN A 757 -11.42 -22.28 -16.98
C ASN A 757 -11.75 -23.31 -18.08
N LEU A 758 -11.53 -24.60 -17.85
CA LEU A 758 -11.86 -25.68 -18.81
C LEU A 758 -13.36 -25.74 -19.09
N LEU A 759 -14.20 -25.62 -18.05
CA LEU A 759 -15.64 -25.56 -18.17
C LEU A 759 -16.07 -24.38 -19.04
N ALA A 760 -15.51 -23.18 -18.83
CA ALA A 760 -15.77 -22.03 -19.69
C ALA A 760 -15.30 -22.29 -21.14
N GLY A 761 -14.08 -22.80 -21.35
CA GLY A 761 -13.55 -23.06 -22.69
C GLY A 761 -14.38 -24.10 -23.47
N LEU A 762 -14.66 -25.25 -22.87
CA LEU A 762 -15.46 -26.32 -23.49
C LEU A 762 -16.92 -25.89 -23.65
N GLY A 763 -17.46 -25.13 -22.70
CA GLY A 763 -18.78 -24.51 -22.82
C GLY A 763 -18.88 -23.59 -24.04
N ASN A 764 -17.84 -22.80 -24.32
CA ASN A 764 -17.79 -21.92 -25.49
C ASN A 764 -17.76 -22.71 -26.81
N VAL A 765 -17.03 -23.84 -26.84
CA VAL A 765 -17.03 -24.76 -27.99
C VAL A 765 -18.43 -25.36 -28.20
N GLY A 766 -19.01 -25.96 -27.15
CA GLY A 766 -20.30 -26.64 -27.24
C GLY A 766 -21.47 -25.70 -27.57
N LEU A 767 -21.57 -24.57 -26.86
CA LEU A 767 -22.58 -23.55 -27.15
C LEU A 767 -22.33 -22.90 -28.50
N GLY A 768 -21.07 -22.69 -28.90
CA GLY A 768 -20.72 -22.13 -30.20
C GLY A 768 -21.22 -22.99 -31.36
N LEU A 769 -21.02 -24.31 -31.29
CA LEU A 769 -21.53 -25.26 -32.30
C LEU A 769 -23.05 -25.21 -32.46
N TRP A 770 -23.77 -24.87 -31.39
CA TRP A 770 -25.24 -24.82 -31.39
C TRP A 770 -25.80 -23.44 -31.75
N LEU A 771 -25.24 -22.36 -31.19
CA LEU A 771 -25.78 -21.01 -31.31
C LEU A 771 -25.34 -20.31 -32.61
N ILE A 772 -24.11 -20.53 -33.08
CA ILE A 772 -23.55 -19.81 -34.23
C ILE A 772 -24.29 -20.13 -35.53
N PRO A 773 -24.62 -21.39 -35.87
CA PRO A 773 -25.39 -21.68 -37.08
C PRO A 773 -26.76 -21.01 -37.12
N ARG A 774 -27.35 -20.71 -35.96
CA ARG A 774 -28.70 -20.13 -35.84
C ARG A 774 -28.70 -18.60 -35.87
N TRP A 775 -27.72 -17.98 -35.21
CA TRP A 775 -27.72 -16.54 -34.95
C TRP A 775 -26.43 -15.82 -35.36
N GLY A 776 -25.53 -16.50 -36.08
CA GLY A 776 -24.29 -15.93 -36.61
C GLY A 776 -23.43 -15.29 -35.51
N VAL A 777 -23.00 -14.04 -35.76
CA VAL A 777 -22.13 -13.27 -34.86
C VAL A 777 -22.77 -13.06 -33.48
N TRP A 778 -24.09 -12.85 -33.42
CA TRP A 778 -24.79 -12.69 -32.16
C TRP A 778 -24.78 -13.99 -31.35
N GLY A 779 -24.99 -15.13 -32.04
CA GLY A 779 -24.89 -16.46 -31.46
C GLY A 779 -23.50 -16.74 -30.87
N ALA A 780 -22.44 -16.27 -31.51
CA ALA A 780 -21.07 -16.35 -30.96
C ALA A 780 -20.91 -15.52 -29.68
N GLY A 781 -21.52 -14.32 -29.62
CA GLY A 781 -21.56 -13.50 -28.41
C GLY A 781 -22.33 -14.18 -27.27
N MET A 782 -23.49 -14.79 -27.58
CA MET A 782 -24.28 -15.56 -26.60
C MET A 782 -23.55 -16.79 -26.09
N ALA A 783 -22.79 -17.48 -26.96
CA ALA A 783 -21.96 -18.62 -26.57
C ALA A 783 -20.92 -18.22 -25.52
N LEU A 784 -20.25 -17.06 -25.69
CA LEU A 784 -19.33 -16.52 -24.70
C LEU A 784 -20.03 -16.21 -23.37
N VAL A 785 -21.21 -15.58 -23.40
CA VAL A 785 -21.98 -15.31 -22.17
C VAL A 785 -22.30 -16.60 -21.42
N GLY A 786 -22.89 -17.60 -22.10
CA GLY A 786 -23.25 -18.87 -21.48
C GLY A 786 -22.03 -19.64 -20.95
N ALA A 787 -20.94 -19.65 -21.71
CA ALA A 787 -19.68 -20.29 -21.33
C ALA A 787 -19.09 -19.73 -20.04
N TYR A 788 -18.98 -18.40 -19.93
CA TYR A 788 -18.43 -17.76 -18.73
C TYR A 788 -19.37 -17.82 -17.53
N LEU A 789 -20.69 -17.85 -17.74
CA LEU A 789 -21.65 -18.15 -16.66
C LEU A 789 -21.47 -19.57 -16.11
N LEU A 790 -21.22 -20.55 -16.98
CA LEU A 790 -20.96 -21.94 -16.59
C LEU A 790 -19.64 -22.09 -15.81
N GLY A 791 -18.57 -21.38 -16.20
CA GLY A 791 -17.35 -21.32 -15.40
C GLY A 791 -17.54 -20.61 -14.04
N LEU A 792 -18.29 -19.50 -14.03
CA LEU A 792 -18.58 -18.74 -12.81
C LEU A 792 -19.47 -19.52 -11.82
N SER A 793 -20.46 -20.28 -12.31
CA SER A 793 -21.31 -21.11 -11.44
C SER A 793 -20.49 -22.18 -10.73
N TYR A 794 -19.52 -22.81 -11.43
CA TYR A 794 -18.56 -23.71 -10.82
C TYR A 794 -17.75 -23.03 -9.70
N TYR A 795 -17.25 -21.82 -9.93
CA TYR A 795 -16.55 -21.06 -8.90
C TYR A 795 -17.45 -20.75 -7.71
N LEU A 796 -18.70 -20.33 -7.92
CA LEU A 796 -19.64 -20.03 -6.83
C LEU A 796 -19.91 -21.23 -5.92
N LEU A 797 -19.95 -22.45 -6.46
CA LEU A 797 -20.08 -23.68 -5.67
C LEU A 797 -18.87 -23.94 -4.76
N HIS A 798 -17.70 -23.42 -5.12
CA HIS A 798 -16.44 -23.61 -4.40
C HIS A 798 -16.01 -22.38 -3.59
N VAL A 799 -16.81 -21.30 -3.59
CA VAL A 799 -16.56 -20.14 -2.72
C VAL A 799 -16.79 -20.57 -1.27
N PRO A 800 -15.84 -20.31 -0.35
CA PRO A 800 -16.02 -20.63 1.07
C PRO A 800 -17.25 -19.90 1.62
N ARG A 801 -18.20 -20.68 2.16
CA ARG A 801 -19.49 -20.20 2.69
C ARG A 801 -19.31 -19.29 3.92
N ASN A 802 -18.16 -19.36 4.61
CA ASN A 802 -17.88 -18.54 5.79
C ASN A 802 -16.37 -18.21 5.89
N PRO A 803 -15.91 -16.97 5.56
CA PRO A 803 -14.51 -16.59 5.71
C PRO A 803 -14.09 -16.42 7.19
N ASP A 804 -15.05 -16.29 8.11
CA ASP A 804 -14.80 -16.17 9.55
C ASP A 804 -14.68 -17.54 10.25
N ALA A 805 -15.04 -18.65 9.60
CA ALA A 805 -14.96 -20.00 10.18
C ALA A 805 -13.62 -20.72 9.89
N ALA A 806 -12.67 -20.07 9.21
CA ALA A 806 -11.32 -20.62 9.01
C ALA A 806 -10.37 -20.30 10.19
N LEU A 807 -10.90 -19.77 11.29
CA LEU A 807 -10.20 -19.47 12.55
C LEU A 807 -10.74 -20.29 13.74
N THR A 808 -11.39 -21.42 13.47
CA THR A 808 -11.65 -22.46 14.48
C THR A 808 -10.90 -23.73 14.15
#